data_AF-A0A859FIE3-F1
#
_entry.id   AF-A0A859FIE3-F1
#
_cell.length_a   1.000
_cell.length_b   1.000
_cell.length_c   1.000
_cell.angle_alpha   90.00
_cell.angle_beta   90.00
_cell.angle_gamma   90.00
#
_symmetry.space_group_name_H-M   'P 1'
#
loop_
_entity.id
_entity.type
_entity.pdbx_description
1 polymer ?
#
loop_
_entity_poly.entity_id
_entity_poly.type
_entity_poly.pdbx_seq_one_letter_code
_entity_poly.pdbx_strand_id
1 'polypeptide(L)'
;MISLPARYVKWTYIIGISFMLAAIIYYFQSNWYLYPRLVQVSLITGLVFAFFVAAIMTQRISPRFVFLSSVMLTAGFISYGVALGVIGDIYHSQSQLYWLFLIWLLPTFLAAVASKQPALQLLSFALLQATILSYLTPTYETRSDWVLLLGFIVASLLSVALFYLTRKNERVQAMIPYAFFAMAHVYGLIISTRFVLESLNGFAHIYYLLLLGASFALFRRDTWIFRLTIIAGIFYIARQILSYLIDIDVALIFLLIAAGAIGVVVAGVKVLNQHSDKVIATKQASRTFILRVITVGAAAVAAGAITGFLFIVLQDISGTFLGILSAASFFTALLLRKNSDSYVQFFVLFGSFFMLATLLDFWGVLAITWIVPLIWLYLRVKDAYTRTLVFLSFNMAVVLWVSFTFNSGELAAGILTVAAGIGAIIAYKSAFRLPYLHALFIFYVYFYSLPFTVWDRGPRYFIYVSSFLLIVTALLYWHVRLKDKGGIVLTATFWFIFLFYQYVDLLWENLPATFTFALLGAIFLIAAVILDRGETIEAVRPKFTVVTIVAMVLTFGLMAVPVATSEAALRDGQSIVVAIDNPYDSYYGYNNVVYLSYPFERIDETSGATSGKPVYVGLVDEEDGRHVFDGDIRYSLDDANPDTVYLRGIDSGYGYADFGISSYRVETEDEAEIDAVELLVGSDGIAIIEGLVEAE
;
A
#
# COMPACT_ATOMS: atom_id res chain seq x y z
N MET A 1 28.82 -4.28 28.40
CA MET A 1 28.10 -4.67 27.16
C MET A 1 26.64 -4.91 27.51
N ILE A 2 25.71 -4.20 26.87
CA ILE A 2 24.26 -4.26 27.15
C ILE A 2 23.70 -5.49 26.42
N SER A 3 23.05 -6.43 27.14
CA SER A 3 22.30 -7.51 26.50
C SER A 3 21.09 -6.92 25.79
N LEU A 4 20.99 -7.12 24.47
CA LEU A 4 19.82 -6.72 23.71
C LEU A 4 18.71 -7.76 23.94
N PRO A 5 17.48 -7.33 24.26
CA PRO A 5 16.34 -8.25 24.38
C PRO A 5 16.17 -9.13 23.13
N ALA A 6 15.82 -10.41 23.30
CA ALA A 6 15.68 -11.40 22.22
C ALA A 6 14.81 -10.95 21.03
N ARG A 7 13.84 -10.05 21.26
CA ARG A 7 13.03 -9.43 20.19
C ARG A 7 13.87 -8.69 19.14
N TYR A 8 14.97 -8.05 19.54
CA TYR A 8 15.80 -7.29 18.60
C TYR A 8 16.58 -8.24 17.70
N VAL A 9 17.15 -9.31 18.26
CA VAL A 9 17.80 -10.39 17.50
C VAL A 9 16.84 -10.99 16.47
N LYS A 10 15.58 -11.26 16.86
CA LYS A 10 14.53 -11.72 15.93
C LYS A 10 14.33 -10.78 14.74
N TRP A 11 14.18 -9.48 15.02
CA TRP A 11 14.01 -8.48 13.97
C TRP A 11 15.24 -8.36 13.07
N THR A 12 16.45 -8.46 13.63
CA THR A 12 17.70 -8.45 12.84
C THR A 12 17.75 -9.62 11.85
N TYR A 13 17.38 -10.84 12.28
CA TYR A 13 17.26 -11.98 11.37
C TYR A 13 16.18 -11.77 10.30
N ILE A 14 14.98 -11.30 10.67
CA ILE A 14 13.89 -11.03 9.71
C ILE A 14 14.36 -10.02 8.65
N ILE A 15 14.91 -8.89 9.08
CA ILE A 15 15.38 -7.82 8.18
C ILE A 15 16.48 -8.36 7.26
N GLY A 16 17.45 -9.11 7.79
CA GLY A 16 18.53 -9.68 6.99
C GLY A 16 18.02 -10.65 5.91
N ILE A 17 17.05 -11.50 6.24
CA ILE A 17 16.45 -12.46 5.29
C ILE A 17 15.58 -11.74 4.27
N SER A 18 14.79 -10.75 4.69
CA SER A 18 14.00 -9.91 3.79
C SER A 18 14.87 -9.19 2.78
N PHE A 19 16.00 -8.63 3.20
CA PHE A 19 16.95 -8.00 2.28
C PHE A 19 17.63 -9.01 1.37
N MET A 20 18.03 -10.17 1.87
CA MET A 20 18.59 -11.22 1.00
C MET A 20 17.58 -11.69 -0.05
N LEU A 21 16.32 -11.88 0.36
CA LEU A 21 15.24 -12.24 -0.55
C LEU A 21 15.01 -11.13 -1.59
N ALA A 22 14.93 -9.88 -1.17
CA ALA A 22 14.80 -8.73 -2.08
C ALA A 22 15.98 -8.66 -3.06
N ALA A 23 17.21 -8.85 -2.58
CA ALA A 23 18.41 -8.86 -3.42
C ALA A 23 18.30 -9.88 -4.55
N ILE A 24 17.88 -11.09 -4.21
CA ILE A 24 17.76 -12.17 -5.18
C ILE A 24 16.64 -11.88 -6.18
N ILE A 25 15.49 -11.37 -5.73
CA ILE A 25 14.37 -11.01 -6.61
C ILE A 25 14.78 -9.89 -7.57
N TYR A 26 15.43 -8.83 -7.06
CA TYR A 26 15.93 -7.74 -7.90
C TYR A 26 17.04 -8.21 -8.85
N TYR A 27 17.92 -9.13 -8.42
CA TYR A 27 18.93 -9.70 -9.31
C TYR A 27 18.26 -10.34 -10.52
N PHE A 28 17.27 -11.18 -10.25
CA PHE A 28 16.51 -11.84 -11.29
C PHE A 28 15.80 -10.84 -12.18
N GLN A 29 15.05 -9.89 -11.61
CA GLN A 29 14.37 -8.87 -12.39
C GLN A 29 15.32 -8.05 -13.27
N SER A 30 16.52 -7.72 -12.78
CA SER A 30 17.52 -6.92 -13.49
C SER A 30 18.30 -7.69 -14.56
N ASN A 31 18.51 -8.99 -14.39
CA ASN A 31 19.40 -9.80 -15.24
C ASN A 31 18.66 -10.92 -15.98
N TRP A 32 17.33 -10.86 -16.02
CA TRP A 32 16.51 -11.96 -16.50
C TRP A 32 16.82 -12.33 -17.96
N TYR A 33 16.98 -11.32 -18.82
CA TYR A 33 17.25 -11.45 -20.25
C TYR A 33 18.56 -12.20 -20.58
N LEU A 34 19.54 -12.20 -19.66
CA LEU A 34 20.84 -12.86 -19.87
C LEU A 34 20.75 -14.39 -19.84
N TYR A 35 19.64 -14.96 -19.36
CA TYR A 35 19.50 -16.39 -19.15
C TYR A 35 18.47 -16.99 -20.09
N PRO A 36 18.75 -18.15 -20.70
CA PRO A 36 17.72 -18.92 -21.39
C PRO A 36 16.57 -19.28 -20.45
N ARG A 37 15.37 -19.37 -21.02
CA ARG A 37 14.12 -19.66 -20.31
C ARG A 37 14.20 -20.78 -19.26
N LEU A 38 14.72 -21.95 -19.63
CA LEU A 38 14.83 -23.09 -18.70
C LEU A 38 15.82 -22.83 -17.55
N VAL A 39 16.86 -22.02 -17.78
CA VAL A 39 17.80 -21.60 -16.75
C VAL A 39 17.10 -20.65 -15.77
N GLN A 40 16.31 -19.70 -16.27
CA GLN A 40 15.50 -18.81 -15.45
C GLN A 40 14.54 -19.60 -14.53
N VAL A 41 13.78 -20.56 -15.08
CA VAL A 41 12.89 -21.45 -14.32
C VAL A 41 13.66 -22.26 -13.26
N SER A 42 14.82 -22.79 -13.63
CA SER A 42 15.66 -23.59 -12.73
C SER A 42 16.20 -22.75 -11.57
N LEU A 43 16.61 -21.51 -11.83
CA LEU A 43 17.15 -20.60 -10.83
C LEU A 43 16.08 -20.16 -9.82
N ILE A 44 14.88 -19.78 -10.28
CA ILE A 44 13.80 -19.36 -9.38
C ILE A 44 13.24 -20.54 -8.58
N THR A 45 13.15 -21.73 -9.18
CA THR A 45 12.76 -22.96 -8.47
C THR A 45 13.83 -23.37 -7.44
N GLY A 46 15.11 -23.23 -7.81
CA GLY A 46 16.26 -23.48 -6.94
C GLY A 46 16.27 -22.57 -5.72
N LEU A 47 15.84 -21.31 -5.86
CA LEU A 47 15.68 -20.38 -4.74
C LEU A 47 14.65 -20.87 -3.72
N VAL A 48 13.47 -21.28 -4.18
CA VAL A 48 12.41 -21.83 -3.31
C VAL A 48 12.94 -23.06 -2.57
N PHE A 49 13.63 -23.94 -3.28
CA PHE A 49 14.28 -25.12 -2.71
C PHE A 49 15.33 -24.77 -1.65
N ALA A 50 16.21 -23.80 -1.93
CA ALA A 50 17.24 -23.35 -1.00
C ALA A 50 16.65 -22.87 0.33
N PHE A 51 15.55 -22.11 0.30
CA PHE A 51 14.89 -21.65 1.53
C PHE A 51 14.26 -22.80 2.34
N PHE A 52 13.61 -23.77 1.69
CA PHE A 52 13.06 -24.92 2.40
C PHE A 52 14.15 -25.83 2.98
N VAL A 53 15.23 -26.07 2.25
CA VAL A 53 16.40 -26.81 2.74
C VAL A 53 17.03 -26.06 3.91
N ALA A 54 17.25 -24.75 3.79
CA ALA A 54 17.77 -23.91 4.88
C ALA A 54 16.87 -23.96 6.12
N ALA A 55 15.54 -23.96 5.95
CA ALA A 55 14.60 -24.10 7.05
C ALA A 55 14.79 -25.43 7.80
N ILE A 56 14.97 -26.54 7.09
CA ILE A 56 15.18 -27.87 7.70
C ILE A 56 16.57 -27.96 8.34
N MET A 57 17.62 -27.51 7.64
CA MET A 57 19.00 -27.58 8.10
C MET A 57 19.22 -26.75 9.36
N THR A 58 18.75 -25.51 9.38
CA THR A 58 18.90 -24.62 10.55
C THR A 58 18.26 -25.21 11.80
N GLN A 59 17.14 -25.93 11.66
CA GLN A 59 16.53 -26.64 12.79
C GLN A 59 17.36 -27.83 13.29
N ARG A 60 18.04 -28.55 12.38
CA ARG A 60 18.87 -29.71 12.72
C ARG A 60 20.22 -29.32 13.33
N ILE A 61 20.80 -28.20 12.89
CA ILE A 61 22.13 -27.75 13.34
C ILE A 61 22.11 -27.37 14.83
N SER A 62 21.10 -26.61 15.28
CA SER A 62 21.00 -26.25 16.70
C SER A 62 19.58 -25.86 17.10
N PRO A 63 19.10 -26.25 18.30
CA PRO A 63 17.86 -25.75 18.88
C PRO A 63 17.79 -24.21 18.99
N ARG A 64 18.94 -23.55 18.96
CA ARG A 64 19.08 -22.10 18.99
C ARG A 64 18.54 -21.41 17.73
N PHE A 65 18.66 -22.06 16.57
CA PHE A 65 18.22 -21.52 15.28
C PHE A 65 16.77 -21.88 14.94
N VAL A 66 15.98 -22.31 15.92
CA VAL A 66 14.56 -22.63 15.72
C VAL A 66 13.76 -21.44 15.19
N PHE A 67 14.07 -20.23 15.65
CA PHE A 67 13.47 -19.01 15.10
C PHE A 67 13.85 -18.81 13.64
N LEU A 68 15.14 -18.94 13.32
CA LEU A 68 15.67 -18.80 11.96
C LEU A 68 15.02 -19.80 11.00
N SER A 69 14.85 -21.04 11.43
CA SER A 69 14.13 -22.08 10.69
C SER A 69 12.70 -21.65 10.36
N SER A 70 11.98 -21.05 11.30
CA SER A 70 10.63 -20.52 11.05
C SER A 70 10.60 -19.38 10.04
N VAL A 71 11.59 -18.49 10.10
CA VAL A 71 11.69 -17.38 9.14
C VAL A 71 12.05 -17.90 7.74
N MET A 72 13.00 -18.83 7.64
CA MET A 72 13.37 -19.47 6.36
C MET A 72 12.21 -20.25 5.75
N LEU A 73 11.40 -20.92 6.57
CA LEU A 73 10.19 -21.59 6.09
C LEU A 73 9.21 -20.58 5.48
N THR A 74 8.97 -19.47 6.18
CA THR A 74 8.11 -18.39 5.69
C THR A 74 8.67 -17.77 4.41
N ALA A 75 9.98 -17.51 4.37
CA ALA A 75 10.67 -16.98 3.19
C ALA A 75 10.55 -17.92 1.99
N GLY A 76 10.61 -19.25 2.19
CA GLY A 76 10.37 -20.23 1.12
C GLY A 76 8.97 -20.13 0.54
N PHE A 77 7.93 -19.99 1.38
CA PHE A 77 6.56 -19.78 0.89
C PHE A 77 6.37 -18.41 0.21
N ILE A 78 7.08 -17.37 0.65
CA ILE A 78 7.06 -16.07 -0.05
C ILE A 78 7.75 -16.17 -1.41
N SER A 79 8.93 -16.81 -1.45
CA SER A 79 9.69 -17.04 -2.68
C SER A 79 8.88 -17.85 -3.69
N TYR A 80 8.06 -18.80 -3.23
CA TYR A 80 7.17 -19.57 -4.09
C TYR A 80 6.13 -18.69 -4.80
N GLY A 81 5.50 -17.73 -4.09
CA GLY A 81 4.58 -16.78 -4.72
C GLY A 81 5.25 -15.92 -5.78
N VAL A 82 6.45 -15.45 -5.49
CA VAL A 82 7.28 -14.71 -6.47
C VAL A 82 7.63 -15.60 -7.66
N ALA A 83 8.03 -16.85 -7.41
CA ALA A 83 8.35 -17.80 -8.45
C ALA A 83 7.17 -18.06 -9.40
N LEU A 84 5.95 -18.16 -8.88
CA LEU A 84 4.76 -18.31 -9.71
C LEU A 84 4.51 -17.09 -10.60
N GLY A 85 4.63 -15.88 -10.05
CA GLY A 85 4.47 -14.64 -10.85
C GLY A 85 5.51 -14.57 -11.95
N VAL A 86 6.77 -14.83 -11.61
CA VAL A 86 7.90 -14.83 -12.53
C VAL A 86 7.76 -15.92 -13.61
N ILE A 87 7.31 -17.13 -13.26
CA ILE A 87 7.00 -18.17 -14.26
C ILE A 87 5.87 -17.70 -15.18
N GLY A 88 4.87 -17.00 -14.64
CA GLY A 88 3.82 -16.38 -15.45
C GLY A 88 4.39 -15.40 -16.47
N ASP A 89 5.34 -14.55 -16.05
CA ASP A 89 6.01 -13.60 -16.94
C ASP A 89 6.89 -14.31 -17.98
N ILE A 90 7.67 -15.34 -17.61
CA ILE A 90 8.52 -16.12 -18.52
C ILE A 90 7.75 -16.67 -19.73
N TYR A 91 6.54 -17.17 -19.48
CA TYR A 91 5.70 -17.82 -20.49
C TYR A 91 4.56 -16.92 -20.97
N HIS A 92 4.63 -15.61 -20.68
CA HIS A 92 3.60 -14.61 -21.01
C HIS A 92 2.17 -15.10 -20.70
N SER A 93 2.01 -15.77 -19.55
CA SER A 93 0.73 -16.30 -19.15
C SER A 93 -0.19 -15.13 -18.83
N GLN A 94 -1.22 -14.92 -19.66
CA GLN A 94 -2.28 -13.92 -19.44
C GLN A 94 -3.22 -14.35 -18.29
N SER A 95 -2.69 -14.97 -17.24
CA SER A 95 -3.48 -15.56 -16.16
C SER A 95 -4.04 -14.49 -15.23
N GLN A 96 -5.28 -14.66 -14.80
CA GLN A 96 -5.90 -13.75 -13.84
C GLN A 96 -5.20 -13.81 -12.48
N LEU A 97 -4.98 -12.65 -11.84
CA LEU A 97 -4.26 -12.54 -10.56
C LEU A 97 -4.83 -13.39 -9.42
N TYR A 98 -6.15 -13.68 -9.44
CA TYR A 98 -6.75 -14.52 -8.41
C TYR A 98 -6.25 -15.98 -8.47
N TRP A 99 -5.87 -16.49 -9.65
CA TRP A 99 -5.28 -17.83 -9.76
C TRP A 99 -3.91 -17.88 -9.10
N LEU A 100 -3.06 -16.88 -9.33
CA LEU A 100 -1.76 -16.74 -8.68
C LEU A 100 -1.91 -16.80 -7.16
N PHE A 101 -2.79 -15.97 -6.59
CA PHE A 101 -2.99 -15.94 -5.14
C PHE A 101 -3.62 -17.22 -4.59
N LEU A 102 -4.54 -17.86 -5.33
CA LEU A 102 -5.18 -19.11 -4.91
C LEU A 102 -4.19 -20.28 -4.90
N ILE A 103 -3.43 -20.45 -5.98
CA ILE A 103 -2.41 -21.50 -6.11
C ILE A 103 -1.34 -21.31 -5.02
N TRP A 104 -0.97 -20.06 -4.74
CA TRP A 104 -0.07 -19.73 -3.64
C TRP A 104 -0.67 -20.00 -2.25
N LEU A 105 -1.96 -19.71 -2.06
CA LEU A 105 -2.67 -19.89 -0.80
C LEU A 105 -2.69 -21.36 -0.36
N LEU A 106 -2.93 -22.30 -1.28
CA LEU A 106 -3.14 -23.71 -0.96
C LEU A 106 -2.01 -24.34 -0.11
N PRO A 107 -0.74 -24.41 -0.58
CA PRO A 107 0.33 -24.99 0.20
C PRO A 107 0.68 -24.12 1.42
N THR A 108 0.55 -22.79 1.31
CA THR A 108 0.80 -21.86 2.43
C THR A 108 -0.17 -22.10 3.59
N PHE A 109 -1.46 -22.29 3.30
CA PHE A 109 -2.50 -22.56 4.28
C PHE A 109 -2.29 -23.92 4.95
N LEU A 110 -1.98 -24.97 4.18
CA LEU A 110 -1.64 -26.29 4.74
C LEU A 110 -0.45 -26.19 5.69
N ALA A 111 0.60 -25.47 5.29
CA ALA A 111 1.77 -25.24 6.13
C ALA A 111 1.43 -24.40 7.37
N ALA A 112 0.61 -23.36 7.26
CA ALA A 112 0.17 -22.52 8.37
C ALA A 112 -0.60 -23.32 9.44
N VAL A 113 -1.52 -24.17 9.02
CA VAL A 113 -2.31 -25.04 9.90
C VAL A 113 -1.42 -26.09 10.57
N ALA A 114 -0.55 -26.74 9.81
CA ALA A 114 0.31 -27.82 10.29
C ALA A 114 1.43 -27.33 11.22
N SER A 115 2.13 -26.27 10.83
CA SER A 115 3.28 -25.73 11.57
C SER A 115 2.87 -24.83 12.74
N LYS A 116 1.63 -24.31 12.73
CA LYS A 116 1.12 -23.30 13.68
C LYS A 116 1.95 -22.02 13.73
N GLN A 117 2.63 -21.69 12.64
CA GLN A 117 3.45 -20.48 12.58
C GLN A 117 2.59 -19.23 12.36
N PRO A 118 2.69 -18.20 13.23
CA PRO A 118 1.92 -16.97 13.07
C PRO A 118 2.15 -16.26 11.73
N ALA A 119 3.41 -16.24 11.25
CA ALA A 119 3.75 -15.58 9.99
C ALA A 119 3.06 -16.24 8.79
N LEU A 120 3.05 -17.57 8.72
CA LEU A 120 2.32 -18.29 7.67
C LEU A 120 0.81 -18.11 7.78
N GLN A 121 0.24 -18.01 8.99
CA GLN A 121 -1.18 -17.73 9.16
C GLN A 121 -1.56 -16.33 8.67
N LEU A 122 -0.72 -15.32 8.91
CA LEU A 122 -0.90 -13.97 8.37
C LEU A 122 -0.77 -13.97 6.84
N LEU A 123 0.21 -14.69 6.30
CA LEU A 123 0.38 -14.82 4.86
C LEU A 123 -0.84 -15.49 4.23
N SER A 124 -1.35 -16.60 4.80
CA SER A 124 -2.58 -17.23 4.32
C SER A 124 -3.80 -16.31 4.42
N PHE A 125 -3.91 -15.52 5.50
CA PHE A 125 -4.96 -14.51 5.60
C PHE A 125 -4.85 -13.49 4.45
N ALA A 126 -3.67 -12.91 4.24
CA ALA A 126 -3.44 -11.92 3.20
C ALA A 126 -3.73 -12.49 1.80
N LEU A 127 -3.23 -13.69 1.50
CA LEU A 127 -3.46 -14.38 0.22
C LEU A 127 -4.94 -14.69 0.00
N LEU A 128 -5.67 -15.11 1.03
CA LEU A 128 -7.11 -15.33 0.92
C LEU A 128 -7.86 -14.03 0.59
N GLN A 129 -7.55 -12.93 1.28
CA GLN A 129 -8.19 -11.64 1.00
C GLN A 129 -7.83 -11.11 -0.40
N ALA A 130 -6.57 -11.27 -0.82
CA ALA A 130 -6.11 -10.91 -2.16
C ALA A 130 -6.78 -11.75 -3.24
N THR A 131 -6.93 -13.06 -3.03
CA THR A 131 -7.65 -13.97 -3.94
C THR A 131 -9.10 -13.53 -4.10
N ILE A 132 -9.80 -13.25 -3.00
CA ILE A 132 -11.20 -12.82 -3.04
C ILE A 132 -11.32 -11.47 -3.77
N LEU A 133 -10.47 -10.49 -3.43
CA LEU A 133 -10.55 -9.16 -4.04
C LEU A 133 -10.26 -9.23 -5.54
N SER A 134 -9.17 -9.87 -5.95
CA SER A 134 -8.81 -10.03 -7.37
C SER A 134 -9.80 -10.90 -8.16
N TYR A 135 -10.54 -11.79 -7.51
CA TYR A 135 -11.62 -12.53 -8.17
C TYR A 135 -12.85 -11.65 -8.44
N LEU A 136 -13.19 -10.78 -7.48
CA LEU A 136 -14.31 -9.84 -7.61
C LEU A 136 -13.97 -8.67 -8.55
N THR A 137 -12.71 -8.23 -8.57
CA THR A 137 -12.19 -7.21 -9.49
C THR A 137 -11.06 -7.80 -10.34
N PRO A 138 -11.39 -8.70 -11.28
CA PRO A 138 -10.40 -9.33 -12.16
C PRO A 138 -9.79 -8.31 -13.12
N THR A 139 -8.60 -8.62 -13.64
CA THR A 139 -7.82 -7.71 -14.47
C THR A 139 -8.45 -7.50 -15.84
N TYR A 140 -8.89 -8.59 -16.47
CA TYR A 140 -9.35 -8.59 -17.87
C TYR A 140 -10.86 -8.71 -18.04
N GLU A 141 -11.62 -8.89 -16.97
CA GLU A 141 -13.07 -9.12 -17.05
C GLU A 141 -13.86 -8.01 -16.33
N THR A 142 -14.90 -7.49 -16.97
CA THR A 142 -15.90 -6.68 -16.27
C THR A 142 -16.98 -7.57 -15.67
N ARG A 143 -17.27 -7.39 -14.38
CA ARG A 143 -18.32 -8.12 -13.68
C ARG A 143 -19.58 -7.25 -13.65
N SER A 144 -20.75 -7.86 -13.87
CA SER A 144 -22.02 -7.14 -13.70
C SER A 144 -22.23 -6.73 -12.24
N ASP A 145 -22.97 -5.63 -12.03
CA ASP A 145 -23.30 -5.12 -10.70
C ASP A 145 -23.89 -6.18 -9.77
N TRP A 146 -24.71 -7.11 -10.29
CA TRP A 146 -25.28 -8.20 -9.49
C TRP A 146 -24.23 -9.19 -9.00
N VAL A 147 -23.26 -9.55 -9.86
CA VAL A 147 -22.17 -10.46 -9.50
C VAL A 147 -21.27 -9.80 -8.47
N LEU A 148 -20.96 -8.52 -8.65
CA LEU A 148 -20.18 -7.74 -7.68
C LEU A 148 -20.91 -7.62 -6.33
N LEU A 149 -22.17 -7.22 -6.32
CA LEU A 149 -22.98 -7.09 -5.10
C LEU A 149 -23.02 -8.40 -4.33
N LEU A 150 -23.43 -9.50 -4.99
CA LEU A 150 -23.51 -10.81 -4.35
C LEU A 150 -22.14 -11.32 -3.92
N GLY A 151 -21.12 -11.13 -4.75
CA GLY A 151 -19.75 -11.56 -4.47
C GLY A 151 -19.16 -10.88 -3.24
N PHE A 152 -19.32 -9.57 -3.10
CA PHE A 152 -18.87 -8.83 -1.91
C PHE A 152 -19.72 -9.12 -0.66
N ILE A 153 -21.04 -9.35 -0.80
CA ILE A 153 -21.87 -9.83 0.31
C ILE A 153 -21.36 -11.18 0.81
N VAL A 154 -21.11 -12.12 -0.11
CA VAL A 154 -20.56 -13.44 0.21
C VAL A 154 -19.17 -13.30 0.84
N ALA A 155 -18.29 -12.46 0.31
CA ALA A 155 -16.97 -12.19 0.87
C ALA A 155 -17.02 -11.62 2.30
N SER A 156 -17.94 -10.69 2.55
CA SER A 156 -18.16 -10.11 3.87
C SER A 156 -18.73 -11.15 4.85
N LEU A 157 -19.73 -11.93 4.45
CA LEU A 157 -20.29 -13.02 5.26
C LEU A 157 -19.26 -14.13 5.53
N LEU A 158 -18.46 -14.50 4.54
CA LEU A 158 -17.34 -15.44 4.69
C LEU A 158 -16.32 -14.90 5.70
N SER A 159 -16.00 -13.62 5.65
CA SER A 159 -15.11 -12.98 6.62
C SER A 159 -15.70 -12.99 8.04
N VAL A 160 -17.01 -12.76 8.20
CA VAL A 160 -17.69 -12.93 9.50
C VAL A 160 -17.65 -14.39 9.97
N ALA A 161 -17.89 -15.36 9.09
CA ALA A 161 -17.83 -16.78 9.41
C ALA A 161 -16.41 -17.18 9.87
N LEU A 162 -15.38 -16.76 9.14
CA LEU A 162 -13.98 -17.01 9.48
C LEU A 162 -13.57 -16.31 10.77
N PHE A 163 -14.08 -15.11 11.06
CA PHE A 163 -13.92 -14.47 12.36
C PHE A 163 -14.45 -15.36 13.49
N TYR A 164 -15.66 -15.92 13.37
CA TYR A 164 -16.21 -16.81 14.41
C TYR A 164 -15.43 -18.12 14.55
N LEU A 165 -15.01 -18.72 13.43
CA LEU A 165 -14.24 -19.97 13.41
C LEU A 165 -12.85 -19.79 14.04
N THR A 166 -12.21 -18.64 13.83
CA THR A 166 -10.86 -18.37 14.31
C THR A 166 -10.82 -17.82 15.73
N ARG A 167 -11.85 -17.08 16.17
CA ARG A 167 -11.85 -16.38 17.47
C ARG A 167 -11.65 -17.30 18.69
N LYS A 168 -12.21 -18.51 18.67
CA LYS A 168 -12.10 -19.46 19.79
C LYS A 168 -10.90 -20.40 19.65
N ASN A 169 -10.19 -20.36 18.53
CA ASN A 169 -9.12 -21.29 18.26
C ASN A 169 -7.79 -20.71 18.75
N GLU A 170 -7.30 -21.18 19.89
CA GLU A 170 -6.01 -20.78 20.47
C GLU A 170 -4.81 -21.07 19.54
N ARG A 171 -4.99 -21.90 18.51
CA ARG A 171 -3.95 -22.18 17.50
C ARG A 171 -3.81 -21.05 16.48
N VAL A 172 -4.77 -20.13 16.41
CA VAL A 172 -4.77 -19.01 15.47
C VAL A 172 -4.19 -17.77 16.17
N GLN A 173 -3.37 -17.01 15.46
CA GLN A 173 -2.83 -15.76 15.97
C GLN A 173 -3.96 -14.78 16.38
N ALA A 174 -3.81 -14.17 17.55
CA ALA A 174 -4.83 -13.31 18.17
C ALA A 174 -5.33 -12.15 17.30
N MET A 175 -4.53 -11.67 16.33
CA MET A 175 -4.91 -10.57 15.43
C MET A 175 -5.83 -11.01 14.27
N ILE A 176 -5.74 -12.28 13.83
CA ILE A 176 -6.43 -12.77 12.63
C ILE A 176 -7.96 -12.68 12.73
N PRO A 177 -8.61 -13.05 13.86
CA PRO A 177 -10.06 -12.88 13.97
C PRO A 177 -10.47 -11.41 13.78
N TYR A 178 -9.77 -10.47 14.42
CA TYR A 178 -10.07 -9.04 14.28
C TYR A 178 -9.82 -8.53 12.85
N ALA A 179 -8.82 -9.09 12.16
CA ALA A 179 -8.56 -8.78 10.76
C ALA A 179 -9.70 -9.26 9.84
N PHE A 180 -10.22 -10.47 10.03
CA PHE A 180 -11.41 -10.95 9.33
C PHE A 180 -12.64 -10.08 9.59
N PHE A 181 -12.85 -9.69 10.86
CA PHE A 181 -13.95 -8.78 11.20
C PHE A 181 -13.80 -7.41 10.53
N ALA A 182 -12.59 -6.86 10.48
CA ALA A 182 -12.31 -5.63 9.76
C ALA A 182 -12.57 -5.78 8.26
N MET A 183 -12.15 -6.88 7.64
CA MET A 183 -12.37 -7.14 6.22
C MET A 183 -13.85 -7.25 5.86
N ALA A 184 -14.69 -7.80 6.74
CA ALA A 184 -16.15 -7.78 6.54
C ALA A 184 -16.69 -6.36 6.36
N HIS A 185 -16.17 -5.40 7.15
CA HIS A 185 -16.51 -3.98 7.01
C HIS A 185 -15.86 -3.34 5.78
N VAL A 186 -14.63 -3.70 5.42
CA VAL A 186 -13.97 -3.22 4.19
C VAL A 186 -14.78 -3.61 2.96
N TYR A 187 -15.20 -4.87 2.83
CA TYR A 187 -16.03 -5.32 1.72
C TYR A 187 -17.38 -4.58 1.68
N GLY A 188 -18.03 -4.41 2.82
CA GLY A 188 -19.27 -3.63 2.92
C GLY A 188 -19.08 -2.14 2.53
N LEU A 189 -17.95 -1.54 2.91
CA LEU A 189 -17.59 -0.18 2.50
C LEU A 189 -17.37 -0.08 0.99
N ILE A 190 -16.63 -1.02 0.39
CA ILE A 190 -16.35 -1.04 -1.05
C ILE A 190 -17.65 -1.06 -1.87
N ILE A 191 -18.60 -1.95 -1.55
CA ILE A 191 -19.86 -1.99 -2.32
C ILE A 191 -20.78 -0.81 -2.05
N SER A 192 -20.72 -0.22 -0.86
CA SER A 192 -21.49 0.99 -0.55
C SER A 192 -20.89 2.26 -1.18
N THR A 193 -19.92 2.12 -2.07
CA THR A 193 -19.36 3.23 -2.84
C THR A 193 -20.29 3.57 -3.99
N ARG A 194 -20.66 4.84 -4.09
CA ARG A 194 -21.58 5.35 -5.10
C ARG A 194 -21.27 4.89 -6.54
N PHE A 195 -20.00 4.91 -6.93
CA PHE A 195 -19.56 4.61 -8.31
C PHE A 195 -19.18 3.14 -8.53
N VAL A 196 -19.31 2.26 -7.53
CA VAL A 196 -18.94 0.84 -7.68
C VAL A 196 -20.13 0.00 -8.17
N LEU A 197 -21.35 0.36 -7.78
CA LEU A 197 -22.58 -0.35 -8.15
C LEU A 197 -23.66 0.66 -8.50
N GLU A 198 -23.55 1.35 -9.64
CA GLU A 198 -24.45 2.45 -9.98
C GLU A 198 -25.92 2.01 -10.00
N SER A 199 -26.21 0.84 -10.59
CA SER A 199 -27.59 0.35 -10.72
C SER A 199 -28.15 -0.27 -9.42
N LEU A 200 -27.28 -0.75 -8.52
CA LEU A 200 -27.65 -1.46 -7.30
C LEU A 200 -27.24 -0.75 -6.00
N ASN A 201 -26.86 0.53 -6.09
CA ASN A 201 -26.30 1.29 -4.96
C ASN A 201 -27.19 1.25 -3.71
N GLY A 202 -28.52 1.37 -3.90
CA GLY A 202 -29.49 1.29 -2.79
C GLY A 202 -29.42 -0.03 -2.02
N PHE A 203 -29.29 -1.17 -2.71
CA PHE A 203 -29.17 -2.48 -2.08
C PHE A 203 -27.86 -2.61 -1.31
N ALA A 204 -26.77 -2.10 -1.87
CA ALA A 204 -25.46 -2.11 -1.22
C ALA A 204 -25.48 -1.32 0.10
N HIS A 205 -26.13 -0.15 0.13
CA HIS A 205 -26.33 0.64 1.35
C HIS A 205 -27.19 -0.08 2.38
N ILE A 206 -28.32 -0.65 1.98
CA ILE A 206 -29.20 -1.41 2.88
C ILE A 206 -28.43 -2.56 3.52
N TYR A 207 -27.74 -3.35 2.71
CA TYR A 207 -26.91 -4.45 3.20
C TYR A 207 -25.87 -3.96 4.22
N TYR A 208 -25.12 -2.91 3.90
CA TYR A 208 -24.04 -2.48 4.77
C TYR A 208 -24.57 -1.84 6.08
N LEU A 209 -25.70 -1.13 6.03
CA LEU A 209 -26.41 -0.66 7.23
C LEU A 209 -26.88 -1.83 8.10
N LEU A 210 -27.41 -2.90 7.50
CA LEU A 210 -27.77 -4.13 8.24
C LEU A 210 -26.53 -4.77 8.88
N LEU A 211 -25.40 -4.84 8.17
CA LEU A 211 -24.14 -5.36 8.72
C LEU A 211 -23.64 -4.53 9.90
N LEU A 212 -23.66 -3.19 9.79
CA LEU A 212 -23.30 -2.27 10.88
C LEU A 212 -24.25 -2.42 12.08
N GLY A 213 -25.55 -2.46 11.84
CA GLY A 213 -26.57 -2.63 12.89
C GLY A 213 -26.46 -3.96 13.61
N ALA A 214 -26.29 -5.06 12.86
CA ALA A 214 -26.07 -6.39 13.43
C ALA A 214 -24.76 -6.44 14.24
N SER A 215 -23.68 -5.88 13.70
CA SER A 215 -22.39 -5.80 14.39
C SER A 215 -22.48 -5.01 15.70
N PHE A 216 -23.16 -3.87 15.68
CA PHE A 216 -23.40 -3.06 16.86
C PHE A 216 -24.20 -3.83 17.92
N ALA A 217 -25.31 -4.47 17.52
CA ALA A 217 -26.18 -5.20 18.43
C ALA A 217 -25.47 -6.40 19.09
N LEU A 218 -24.72 -7.18 18.29
CA LEU A 218 -24.06 -8.41 18.74
C LEU A 218 -22.79 -8.12 19.54
N PHE A 219 -22.01 -7.09 19.17
CA PHE A 219 -20.66 -6.88 19.71
C PHE A 219 -20.50 -5.65 20.60
N ARG A 220 -21.59 -4.99 21.02
CA ARG A 220 -21.54 -3.85 21.97
C ARG A 220 -20.78 -4.10 23.28
N ARG A 221 -20.58 -5.37 23.67
CA ARG A 221 -19.81 -5.76 24.88
C ARG A 221 -18.34 -6.05 24.61
N ASP A 222 -17.95 -6.33 23.37
CA ASP A 222 -16.55 -6.58 23.02
C ASP A 222 -15.88 -5.25 22.66
N THR A 223 -14.91 -4.81 23.47
CA THR A 223 -14.33 -3.47 23.33
C THR A 223 -13.63 -3.25 22.00
N TRP A 224 -12.94 -4.25 21.44
CA TRP A 224 -12.18 -4.08 20.21
C TRP A 224 -13.06 -4.13 18.98
N ILE A 225 -13.98 -5.10 18.93
CA ILE A 225 -14.92 -5.26 17.83
C ILE A 225 -15.85 -4.05 17.74
N PHE A 226 -16.35 -3.59 18.90
CA PHE A 226 -17.17 -2.39 18.98
C PHE A 226 -16.45 -1.15 18.45
N ARG A 227 -15.16 -0.97 18.78
CA ARG A 227 -14.35 0.14 18.24
C ARG A 227 -14.22 0.06 16.73
N LEU A 228 -13.99 -1.13 16.17
CA LEU A 228 -13.92 -1.34 14.72
C LEU A 228 -15.26 -0.99 14.03
N THR A 229 -16.39 -1.44 14.59
CA THR A 229 -17.72 -1.13 14.06
C THR A 229 -18.01 0.38 14.12
N ILE A 230 -17.61 1.07 15.18
CA ILE A 230 -17.77 2.54 15.29
C ILE A 230 -16.92 3.26 14.25
N ILE A 231 -15.65 2.86 14.08
CA ILE A 231 -14.78 3.44 13.05
C ILE A 231 -15.40 3.23 11.67
N ALA A 232 -15.82 2.01 11.36
CA ALA A 232 -16.42 1.65 10.09
C ALA A 232 -17.73 2.43 9.82
N GLY A 233 -18.57 2.62 10.83
CA GLY A 233 -19.81 3.38 10.74
C GLY A 233 -19.59 4.89 10.56
N ILE A 234 -18.63 5.48 11.28
CA ILE A 234 -18.30 6.91 11.12
C ILE A 234 -17.67 7.16 9.76
N PHE A 235 -16.75 6.29 9.33
CA PHE A 235 -16.13 6.38 8.02
C PHE A 235 -17.18 6.25 6.91
N TYR A 236 -18.12 5.30 7.04
CA TYR A 236 -19.26 5.17 6.14
C TYR A 236 -20.08 6.46 6.05
N ILE A 237 -20.58 6.98 7.17
CA ILE A 237 -21.42 8.18 7.19
C ILE A 237 -20.67 9.39 6.61
N ALA A 238 -19.44 9.62 7.06
CA ALA A 238 -18.64 10.75 6.60
C ALA A 238 -18.42 10.67 5.08
N ARG A 239 -18.04 9.49 4.59
CA ARG A 239 -17.85 9.24 3.17
C ARG A 239 -19.12 9.48 2.37
N GLN A 240 -20.27 8.92 2.79
CA GLN A 240 -21.53 9.09 2.06
C GLN A 240 -21.90 10.55 1.96
N ILE A 241 -21.86 11.27 3.08
CA ILE A 241 -22.16 12.70 3.09
C ILE A 241 -21.24 13.42 2.09
N LEU A 242 -19.92 13.23 2.19
CA LEU A 242 -18.95 13.88 1.31
C LEU A 242 -19.13 13.51 -0.17
N SER A 243 -19.50 12.27 -0.51
CA SER A 243 -19.73 11.88 -1.90
C SER A 243 -21.02 12.46 -2.48
N TYR A 244 -22.06 12.63 -1.65
CA TYR A 244 -23.30 13.28 -2.08
C TYR A 244 -23.20 14.80 -2.14
N LEU A 245 -22.26 15.41 -1.39
CA LEU A 245 -21.99 16.85 -1.50
C LEU A 245 -21.58 17.27 -2.92
N ILE A 246 -21.07 16.34 -3.74
CA ILE A 246 -20.60 16.64 -5.10
C ILE A 246 -21.76 16.97 -6.05
N ASP A 247 -22.96 16.41 -5.85
CA ASP A 247 -24.10 16.63 -6.78
C ASP A 247 -25.17 17.59 -6.24
N ILE A 248 -24.96 18.13 -5.03
CA ILE A 248 -25.94 19.01 -4.44
C ILE A 248 -25.68 20.41 -4.97
N ASP A 249 -26.64 20.95 -5.71
CA ASP A 249 -26.61 22.36 -6.17
C ASP A 249 -27.38 23.30 -5.24
N VAL A 250 -27.93 22.78 -4.14
CA VAL A 250 -28.76 23.53 -3.18
C VAL A 250 -27.95 23.90 -1.94
N ALA A 251 -27.54 25.16 -1.86
CA ALA A 251 -26.77 25.73 -0.75
C ALA A 251 -27.37 25.44 0.65
N LEU A 252 -28.70 25.47 0.81
CA LEU A 252 -29.36 25.21 2.09
C LEU A 252 -29.05 23.80 2.65
N ILE A 253 -28.90 22.80 1.79
CA ILE A 253 -28.64 21.41 2.20
C ILE A 253 -27.25 21.33 2.85
N PHE A 254 -26.25 22.03 2.32
CA PHE A 254 -24.93 22.10 2.93
C PHE A 254 -24.95 22.71 4.34
N LEU A 255 -25.72 23.78 4.55
CA LEU A 255 -25.87 24.38 5.88
C LEU A 255 -26.54 23.41 6.88
N LEU A 256 -27.55 22.67 6.43
CA LEU A 256 -28.21 21.65 7.24
C LEU A 256 -27.25 20.50 7.60
N ILE A 257 -26.42 20.06 6.66
CA ILE A 257 -25.40 19.04 6.90
C ILE A 257 -24.35 19.54 7.90
N ALA A 258 -23.85 20.78 7.74
CA ALA A 258 -22.90 21.38 8.66
C ALA A 258 -23.49 21.53 10.08
N ALA A 259 -24.73 22.02 10.20
CA ALA A 259 -25.45 22.11 11.46
C ALA A 259 -25.68 20.72 12.08
N GLY A 260 -26.01 19.72 11.26
CA GLY A 260 -26.15 18.33 11.67
C GLY A 260 -24.86 17.76 12.24
N ALA A 261 -23.72 17.98 11.59
CA ALA A 261 -22.40 17.53 12.06
C ALA A 261 -22.04 18.15 13.42
N ILE A 262 -22.27 19.46 13.61
CA ILE A 262 -22.09 20.13 14.90
C ILE A 262 -23.04 19.53 15.95
N GLY A 263 -24.31 19.31 15.57
CA GLY A 263 -25.33 18.68 16.42
C GLY A 263 -24.92 17.29 16.89
N VAL A 264 -24.30 16.48 16.02
CA VAL A 264 -23.79 15.14 16.37
C VAL A 264 -22.69 15.21 17.43
N VAL A 265 -21.78 16.19 17.37
CA VAL A 265 -20.75 16.36 18.42
C VAL A 265 -21.38 16.78 19.75
N VAL A 266 -22.30 17.74 19.73
CA VAL A 266 -23.00 18.21 20.94
C VAL A 266 -23.82 17.09 21.57
N ALA A 267 -24.60 16.37 20.75
CA ALA A 267 -25.39 15.23 21.18
C ALA A 267 -24.49 14.10 21.70
N GLY A 268 -23.41 13.77 21.00
CA GLY A 268 -22.44 12.76 21.41
C GLY A 268 -21.82 13.05 22.77
N VAL A 269 -21.40 14.30 23.02
CA VAL A 269 -20.92 14.75 24.33
C VAL A 269 -22.02 14.63 25.39
N LYS A 270 -23.24 15.10 25.10
CA LYS A 270 -24.36 15.08 26.06
C LYS A 270 -24.78 13.65 26.43
N VAL A 271 -24.97 12.78 25.43
CA VAL A 271 -25.40 11.38 25.62
C VAL A 271 -24.35 10.60 26.41
N LEU A 272 -23.06 10.74 26.07
CA LEU A 272 -21.97 10.05 26.76
C LEU A 272 -21.70 10.59 28.17
N ASN A 273 -22.05 11.84 28.45
CA ASN A 273 -22.02 12.40 29.80
C ASN A 273 -23.20 11.93 30.66
N GLN A 274 -24.38 11.71 30.06
CA GLN A 274 -25.61 11.35 30.78
C GLN A 274 -25.77 9.83 31.03
N HIS A 275 -25.23 8.98 30.15
CA HIS A 275 -25.43 7.52 30.19
C HIS A 275 -24.17 6.72 30.58
N SER A 276 -23.20 7.38 31.23
CA SER A 276 -21.88 6.79 31.52
C SER A 276 -21.94 5.49 32.32
N ASP A 277 -22.97 5.31 33.14
CA ASP A 277 -23.01 4.22 34.12
C ASP A 277 -23.86 3.02 33.68
N LYS A 278 -24.68 3.15 32.61
CA LYS A 278 -25.72 2.16 32.27
C LYS A 278 -25.58 1.51 30.89
N VAL A 279 -25.05 2.20 29.88
CA VAL A 279 -25.11 1.73 28.47
C VAL A 279 -23.77 1.21 27.97
N ILE A 280 -22.67 1.66 28.58
CA ILE A 280 -21.32 1.37 28.14
C ILE A 280 -20.57 0.77 29.32
N ALA A 281 -20.55 -0.56 29.41
CA ALA A 281 -19.74 -1.30 30.41
C ALA A 281 -18.21 -1.15 30.17
N THR A 282 -17.75 -0.10 29.48
CA THR A 282 -16.36 0.08 29.10
C THR A 282 -15.70 1.26 29.81
N LYS A 283 -14.47 0.98 30.27
CA LYS A 283 -13.49 1.89 30.87
C LYS A 283 -13.49 3.26 30.18
N GLN A 284 -13.25 4.33 30.94
CA GLN A 284 -13.11 5.73 30.51
C GLN A 284 -12.40 5.92 29.15
N ALA A 285 -11.39 5.08 28.85
CA ALA A 285 -10.66 5.05 27.58
C ALA A 285 -11.55 4.83 26.33
N SER A 286 -12.58 3.98 26.39
CA SER A 286 -13.48 3.73 25.25
C SER A 286 -14.40 4.92 24.98
N ARG A 287 -14.89 5.59 26.03
CA ARG A 287 -15.66 6.83 25.88
C ARG A 287 -14.83 7.93 25.22
N THR A 288 -13.60 8.14 25.68
CA THR A 288 -12.69 9.12 25.09
C THR A 288 -12.37 8.77 23.63
N PHE A 289 -12.17 7.49 23.31
CA PHE A 289 -11.96 7.04 21.94
C PHE A 289 -13.15 7.37 21.03
N ILE A 290 -14.36 6.98 21.42
CA ILE A 290 -15.58 7.20 20.64
C ILE A 290 -15.80 8.69 20.38
N LEU A 291 -15.66 9.53 21.41
CA LEU A 291 -15.77 10.99 21.25
C LEU A 291 -14.76 11.52 20.24
N ARG A 292 -13.51 11.08 20.30
CA ARG A 292 -12.48 11.53 19.35
C ARG A 292 -12.80 11.14 17.91
N VAL A 293 -13.25 9.91 17.66
CA VAL A 293 -13.62 9.46 16.30
C VAL A 293 -14.83 10.24 15.79
N ILE A 294 -15.86 10.45 16.61
CA ILE A 294 -17.03 11.26 16.26
C ILE A 294 -16.61 12.70 15.94
N THR A 295 -15.76 13.30 16.78
CA THR A 295 -15.28 14.67 16.59
C THR A 295 -14.48 14.83 15.29
N VAL A 296 -13.62 13.87 14.94
CA VAL A 296 -12.86 13.90 13.69
C VAL A 296 -13.79 13.79 12.48
N GLY A 297 -14.70 12.80 12.47
CA GLY A 297 -15.65 12.61 11.38
C GLY A 297 -16.58 13.81 11.19
N ALA A 298 -17.12 14.35 12.29
CA ALA A 298 -17.98 15.53 12.25
C ALA A 298 -17.25 16.79 11.78
N ALA A 299 -16.00 17.00 12.19
CA ALA A 299 -15.22 18.15 11.76
C ALA A 299 -14.92 18.10 10.25
N ALA A 300 -14.61 16.92 9.71
CA ALA A 300 -14.39 16.73 8.27
C ALA A 300 -15.68 16.97 7.47
N VAL A 301 -16.80 16.40 7.91
CA VAL A 301 -18.11 16.60 7.26
C VAL A 301 -18.53 18.07 7.32
N ALA A 302 -18.40 18.73 8.48
CA ALA A 302 -18.74 20.14 8.61
C ALA A 302 -17.88 21.02 7.70
N ALA A 303 -16.57 20.74 7.62
CA ALA A 303 -15.65 21.49 6.76
C ALA A 303 -16.02 21.31 5.29
N GLY A 304 -16.19 20.07 4.82
CA GLY A 304 -16.61 19.79 3.45
C GLY A 304 -17.96 20.42 3.11
N ALA A 305 -18.92 20.36 4.04
CA ALA A 305 -20.24 20.95 3.84
C ALA A 305 -20.17 22.48 3.73
N ILE A 306 -19.41 23.15 4.59
CA ILE A 306 -19.29 24.62 4.51
C ILE A 306 -18.49 25.03 3.27
N THR A 307 -17.44 24.30 2.89
CA THR A 307 -16.75 24.56 1.63
C THR A 307 -17.70 24.46 0.43
N GLY A 308 -18.51 23.39 0.34
CA GLY A 308 -19.47 23.24 -0.75
C GLY A 308 -20.58 24.30 -0.74
N PHE A 309 -21.08 24.69 0.43
CA PHE A 309 -22.01 25.83 0.57
C PHE A 309 -21.42 27.10 -0.05
N LEU A 310 -20.18 27.42 0.33
CA LEU A 310 -19.49 28.62 -0.13
C LEU A 310 -19.24 28.57 -1.63
N PHE A 311 -18.96 27.38 -2.17
CA PHE A 311 -18.69 27.20 -3.59
C PHE A 311 -19.93 27.54 -4.41
N ILE A 312 -21.10 27.09 -3.98
CA ILE A 312 -22.37 27.37 -4.65
C ILE A 312 -22.76 28.85 -4.53
N VAL A 313 -22.60 29.45 -3.35
CA VAL A 313 -23.04 30.82 -3.10
C VAL A 313 -22.11 31.84 -3.74
N LEU A 314 -20.81 31.62 -3.67
CA LEU A 314 -19.81 32.58 -4.12
C LEU A 314 -19.35 32.32 -5.56
N GLN A 315 -19.58 31.12 -6.11
CA GLN A 315 -19.08 30.59 -7.40
C GLN A 315 -17.55 30.50 -7.49
N ASP A 316 -16.84 31.41 -6.84
CA ASP A 316 -15.42 31.40 -6.60
C ASP A 316 -15.15 31.71 -5.12
N ILE A 317 -14.40 30.84 -4.46
CA ILE A 317 -14.02 31.04 -3.06
C ILE A 317 -12.55 31.42 -3.03
N SER A 318 -12.27 32.70 -2.76
CA SER A 318 -10.89 33.11 -2.48
C SER A 318 -10.32 32.32 -1.30
N GLY A 319 -9.07 31.86 -1.42
CA GLY A 319 -8.37 31.18 -0.32
C GLY A 319 -8.29 32.08 0.93
N THR A 320 -8.27 33.39 0.73
CA THR A 320 -8.38 34.41 1.78
C THR A 320 -9.63 34.23 2.65
N PHE A 321 -10.80 34.02 2.06
CA PHE A 321 -12.05 33.87 2.81
C PHE A 321 -12.05 32.59 3.66
N LEU A 322 -11.59 31.48 3.10
CA LEU A 322 -11.39 30.22 3.83
C LEU A 322 -10.38 30.40 4.98
N GLY A 323 -9.37 31.25 4.79
CA GLY A 323 -8.41 31.60 5.83
C GLY A 323 -9.03 32.36 7.00
N ILE A 324 -9.94 33.29 6.72
CA ILE A 324 -10.69 33.98 7.77
C ILE A 324 -11.57 32.99 8.56
N LEU A 325 -12.21 32.02 7.89
CA LEU A 325 -12.99 30.98 8.57
C LEU A 325 -12.13 30.06 9.42
N SER A 326 -10.92 29.72 8.96
CA SER A 326 -9.93 29.00 9.76
C SER A 326 -9.56 29.77 11.02
N ALA A 327 -9.23 31.06 10.90
CA ALA A 327 -8.90 31.92 12.04
C ALA A 327 -10.06 32.00 13.03
N ALA A 328 -11.27 32.28 12.54
CA ALA A 328 -12.49 32.34 13.33
C ALA A 328 -12.70 31.04 14.12
N SER A 329 -12.47 29.89 13.49
CA SER A 329 -12.58 28.58 14.14
C SER A 329 -11.58 28.40 15.29
N PHE A 330 -10.33 28.79 15.11
CA PHE A 330 -9.34 28.76 16.19
C PHE A 330 -9.69 29.72 17.34
N PHE A 331 -10.25 30.89 17.04
CA PHE A 331 -10.79 31.80 18.06
C PHE A 331 -12.02 31.20 18.78
N THR A 332 -12.92 30.52 18.07
CA THR A 332 -14.06 29.82 18.70
C THR A 332 -13.58 28.70 19.62
N ALA A 333 -12.56 27.94 19.23
CA ALA A 333 -11.95 26.92 20.07
C ALA A 333 -11.44 27.50 21.42
N LEU A 334 -10.92 28.73 21.40
CA LEU A 334 -10.47 29.42 22.61
C LEU A 334 -11.62 29.80 23.54
N LEU A 335 -12.72 30.28 22.98
CA LEU A 335 -13.91 30.66 23.74
C LEU A 335 -14.55 29.43 24.39
N LEU A 336 -14.58 28.29 23.67
CA LEU A 336 -15.21 27.05 24.12
C LEU A 336 -14.31 26.16 24.99
N ARG A 337 -13.07 26.59 25.30
CA ARG A 337 -12.11 25.79 26.08
C ARG A 337 -12.59 25.37 27.47
N LYS A 338 -13.52 26.13 28.05
CA LYS A 338 -14.07 25.85 29.39
C LYS A 338 -15.19 24.81 29.35
N ASN A 339 -15.72 24.47 28.18
CA ASN A 339 -16.93 23.67 28.04
C ASN A 339 -16.60 22.17 27.92
N SER A 340 -15.78 21.78 26.94
CA SER A 340 -15.37 20.39 26.70
C SER A 340 -14.18 20.31 25.75
N ASP A 341 -13.24 19.38 26.00
CA ASP A 341 -12.10 19.13 25.13
C ASP A 341 -12.54 18.71 23.71
N SER A 342 -13.66 18.00 23.56
CA SER A 342 -14.19 17.60 22.25
C SER A 342 -14.65 18.79 21.41
N TYR A 343 -15.13 19.88 22.02
CA TYR A 343 -15.49 21.10 21.29
C TYR A 343 -14.24 21.81 20.79
N VAL A 344 -13.21 21.91 21.63
CA VAL A 344 -11.91 22.48 21.22
C VAL A 344 -11.31 21.66 20.08
N GLN A 345 -11.32 20.33 20.18
CA GLN A 345 -10.84 19.43 19.13
C GLN A 345 -11.60 19.61 17.82
N PHE A 346 -12.93 19.71 17.88
CA PHE A 346 -13.77 19.95 16.71
C PHE A 346 -13.34 21.22 15.98
N PHE A 347 -13.29 22.36 16.68
CA PHE A 347 -12.98 23.64 16.06
C PHE A 347 -11.51 23.77 15.62
N VAL A 348 -10.57 23.11 16.30
CA VAL A 348 -9.18 23.03 15.83
C VAL A 348 -9.08 22.21 14.55
N LEU A 349 -9.72 21.04 14.47
CA LEU A 349 -9.74 20.21 13.25
C LEU A 349 -10.45 20.92 12.10
N PHE A 350 -11.61 21.49 12.38
CA PHE A 350 -12.42 22.24 11.43
C PHE A 350 -11.65 23.45 10.85
N GLY A 351 -11.00 24.24 11.71
CA GLY A 351 -10.12 25.32 11.25
C GLY A 351 -8.92 24.80 10.45
N SER A 352 -8.34 23.67 10.85
CA SER A 352 -7.21 23.06 10.12
C SER A 352 -7.59 22.59 8.71
N PHE A 353 -8.81 22.05 8.52
CA PHE A 353 -9.28 21.67 7.18
C PHE A 353 -9.45 22.88 6.27
N PHE A 354 -9.99 24.00 6.76
CA PHE A 354 -10.04 25.23 5.95
C PHE A 354 -8.67 25.82 5.68
N MET A 355 -7.76 25.79 6.67
CA MET A 355 -6.38 26.21 6.47
C MET A 355 -5.71 25.42 5.35
N LEU A 356 -5.91 24.10 5.28
CA LEU A 356 -5.44 23.29 4.15
C LEU A 356 -6.09 23.72 2.83
N ALA A 357 -7.39 24.04 2.83
CA ALA A 357 -8.07 24.49 1.61
C ALA A 357 -7.59 25.87 1.11
N THR A 358 -6.90 26.67 1.94
CA THR A 358 -6.30 27.97 1.53
C THR A 358 -5.02 27.85 0.71
N LEU A 359 -4.50 26.62 0.51
CA LEU A 359 -3.25 26.32 -0.18
C LEU A 359 -3.17 26.83 -1.63
N LEU A 360 -4.26 27.32 -2.21
CA LEU A 360 -4.31 27.73 -3.61
C LEU A 360 -4.24 29.26 -3.81
N ASP A 361 -4.52 30.05 -2.77
CA ASP A 361 -4.64 31.51 -2.90
C ASP A 361 -4.48 32.23 -1.54
N PHE A 362 -3.22 32.35 -1.08
CA PHE A 362 -2.90 32.78 0.28
C PHE A 362 -2.14 34.11 0.35
N TRP A 363 -2.68 35.05 1.14
CA TRP A 363 -2.00 36.29 1.50
C TRP A 363 -1.28 36.15 2.85
N GLY A 364 0.04 36.40 2.84
CA GLY A 364 0.91 36.24 4.02
C GLY A 364 0.44 36.96 5.29
N VAL A 365 -0.31 38.07 5.18
CA VAL A 365 -0.84 38.82 6.33
C VAL A 365 -1.86 38.00 7.16
N LEU A 366 -2.60 37.07 6.53
CA LEU A 366 -3.61 36.26 7.22
C LEU A 366 -3.00 35.20 8.14
N ALA A 367 -1.74 34.82 7.95
CA ALA A 367 -1.09 33.82 8.80
C ALA A 367 -1.01 34.22 10.27
N ILE A 368 -0.80 35.52 10.54
CA ILE A 368 -0.75 36.06 11.89
C ILE A 368 -2.08 35.79 12.61
N THR A 369 -3.20 35.85 11.88
CA THR A 369 -4.54 35.58 12.42
C THR A 369 -4.75 34.12 12.81
N TRP A 370 -3.96 33.17 12.29
CA TRP A 370 -3.96 31.77 12.72
C TRP A 370 -2.96 31.52 13.85
N ILE A 371 -1.76 32.09 13.72
CA ILE A 371 -0.65 31.87 14.65
C ILE A 371 -1.02 32.32 16.07
N VAL A 372 -1.61 33.50 16.22
CA VAL A 372 -1.97 34.06 17.54
C VAL A 372 -2.94 33.17 18.31
N PRO A 373 -4.11 32.77 17.77
CA PRO A 373 -5.03 31.91 18.51
C PRO A 373 -4.46 30.51 18.76
N LEU A 374 -3.64 29.96 17.85
CA LEU A 374 -3.00 28.65 18.03
C LEU A 374 -1.95 28.66 19.15
N ILE A 375 -1.09 29.69 19.24
CA ILE A 375 -0.17 29.86 20.37
C ILE A 375 -0.96 29.95 21.67
N TRP A 376 -2.02 30.76 21.69
CA TRP A 376 -2.81 30.95 22.90
C TRP A 376 -3.54 29.66 23.33
N LEU A 377 -4.06 28.88 22.37
CA LEU A 377 -4.62 27.55 22.60
C LEU A 377 -3.58 26.61 23.20
N TYR A 378 -2.39 26.54 22.60
CA TYR A 378 -1.32 25.64 23.01
C TYR A 378 -0.94 25.84 24.49
N LEU A 379 -0.86 27.12 24.92
CA LEU A 379 -0.54 27.49 26.30
C LEU A 379 -1.65 27.16 27.31
N ARG A 380 -2.90 26.97 26.87
CA ARG A 380 -4.07 26.85 27.76
C ARG A 380 -4.71 25.46 27.77
N VAL A 381 -4.57 24.71 26.69
CA VAL A 381 -5.09 23.34 26.56
C VAL A 381 -4.23 22.39 27.38
N LYS A 382 -4.85 21.59 28.25
CA LYS A 382 -4.17 20.59 29.08
C LYS A 382 -4.18 19.18 28.48
N ASP A 383 -5.21 18.84 27.71
CA ASP A 383 -5.32 17.53 27.05
C ASP A 383 -4.20 17.36 26.01
N ALA A 384 -3.47 16.25 26.12
CA ALA A 384 -2.30 15.98 25.30
C ALA A 384 -2.66 15.81 23.81
N TYR A 385 -3.84 15.24 23.52
CA TYR A 385 -4.30 15.04 22.15
C TYR A 385 -4.69 16.38 21.49
N THR A 386 -5.52 17.18 22.16
CA THR A 386 -5.87 18.53 21.67
C THR A 386 -4.63 19.41 21.51
N ARG A 387 -3.68 19.36 22.47
CA ARG A 387 -2.42 20.11 22.36
C ARG A 387 -1.58 19.67 21.17
N THR A 388 -1.63 18.38 20.82
CA THR A 388 -0.97 17.84 19.62
C THR A 388 -1.61 18.37 18.35
N LEU A 389 -2.94 18.37 18.27
CA LEU A 389 -3.65 18.94 17.12
C LEU A 389 -3.30 20.42 16.93
N VAL A 390 -3.38 21.22 17.99
CA VAL A 390 -3.01 22.65 17.95
C VAL A 390 -1.56 22.84 17.51
N PHE A 391 -0.64 22.00 18.02
CA PHE A 391 0.77 22.06 17.63
C PHE A 391 0.97 21.73 16.15
N LEU A 392 0.30 20.72 15.61
CA LEU A 392 0.34 20.38 14.19
C LEU A 392 -0.24 21.50 13.32
N SER A 393 -1.41 22.04 13.70
CA SER A 393 -2.03 23.18 13.02
C SER A 393 -1.13 24.42 13.03
N PHE A 394 -0.45 24.68 14.15
CA PHE A 394 0.49 25.80 14.26
C PHE A 394 1.67 25.66 13.30
N ASN A 395 2.29 24.48 13.25
CA ASN A 395 3.42 24.26 12.35
C ASN A 395 2.96 24.37 10.89
N MET A 396 1.81 23.79 10.54
CA MET A 396 1.23 23.97 9.20
C MET A 396 1.00 25.45 8.88
N ALA A 397 0.39 26.23 9.78
CA ALA A 397 0.17 27.68 9.58
C ALA A 397 1.49 28.43 9.29
N VAL A 398 2.57 28.11 10.01
CA VAL A 398 3.89 28.72 9.80
C VAL A 398 4.48 28.29 8.44
N VAL A 399 4.34 27.02 8.04
CA VAL A 399 4.79 26.55 6.71
C VAL A 399 4.14 27.35 5.60
N LEU A 400 2.80 27.45 5.65
CA LEU A 400 2.06 28.13 4.61
C LEU A 400 2.48 29.59 4.58
N TRP A 401 2.56 30.23 5.74
CA TRP A 401 3.01 31.61 5.84
C TRP A 401 4.36 31.87 5.19
N VAL A 402 5.38 31.09 5.56
CA VAL A 402 6.74 31.32 5.07
C VAL A 402 6.83 30.97 3.58
N SER A 403 6.24 29.85 3.16
CA SER A 403 6.28 29.40 1.76
C SER A 403 5.68 30.45 0.83
N PHE A 404 4.51 31.00 1.19
CA PHE A 404 3.85 32.03 0.39
C PHE A 404 4.52 33.40 0.49
N THR A 405 4.90 33.85 1.69
CA THR A 405 5.45 35.21 1.88
C THR A 405 6.80 35.39 1.19
N PHE A 406 7.64 34.36 1.22
CA PHE A 406 8.99 34.41 0.64
C PHE A 406 9.08 33.73 -0.72
N ASN A 407 7.98 33.16 -1.22
CA ASN A 407 7.94 32.33 -2.42
C ASN A 407 9.08 31.29 -2.46
N SER A 408 9.41 30.71 -1.30
CA SER A 408 10.58 29.86 -1.12
C SER A 408 10.26 28.73 -0.14
N GLY A 409 10.06 27.54 -0.68
CA GLY A 409 9.91 26.32 0.13
C GLY A 409 11.17 25.98 0.93
N GLU A 410 12.36 26.30 0.38
CA GLU A 410 13.66 26.15 1.05
C GLU A 410 13.70 26.97 2.35
N LEU A 411 13.36 28.25 2.27
CA LEU A 411 13.36 29.16 3.42
C LEU A 411 12.30 28.73 4.46
N ALA A 412 11.13 28.27 4.01
CA ALA A 412 10.09 27.70 4.87
C ALA A 412 10.58 26.47 5.64
N ALA A 413 11.12 25.48 4.93
CA ALA A 413 11.67 24.27 5.54
C ALA A 413 12.83 24.60 6.51
N GLY A 414 13.70 25.56 6.14
CA GLY A 414 14.81 26.00 6.99
C GLY A 414 14.36 26.65 8.29
N ILE A 415 13.46 27.63 8.24
CA ILE A 415 12.91 28.30 9.43
C ILE A 415 12.22 27.30 10.36
N LEU A 416 11.43 26.39 9.80
CA LEU A 416 10.71 25.39 10.58
C LEU A 416 11.63 24.35 11.20
N THR A 417 12.67 23.94 10.50
CA THR A 417 13.72 23.09 11.05
C THR A 417 14.31 23.75 12.30
N VAL A 418 14.73 25.01 12.20
CA VAL A 418 15.31 25.72 13.35
C VAL A 418 14.29 25.88 14.47
N ALA A 419 13.06 26.32 14.16
CA ALA A 419 12.00 26.54 15.15
C ALA A 419 11.60 25.25 15.87
N ALA A 420 11.43 24.14 15.15
CA ALA A 420 11.10 22.84 15.71
C ALA A 420 12.26 22.27 16.55
N GLY A 421 13.51 22.50 16.12
CA GLY A 421 14.71 22.14 16.89
C GLY A 421 14.77 22.89 18.23
N ILE A 422 14.53 24.20 18.23
CA ILE A 422 14.42 25.01 19.46
C ILE A 422 13.26 24.51 20.34
N GLY A 423 12.10 24.25 19.72
CA GLY A 423 10.93 23.68 20.38
C GLY A 423 11.23 22.35 21.08
N ALA A 424 11.98 21.46 20.42
CA ALA A 424 12.42 20.20 21.01
C ALA A 424 13.37 20.43 22.20
N ILE A 425 14.32 21.37 22.10
CA ILE A 425 15.24 21.69 23.22
C ILE A 425 14.47 22.21 24.44
N ILE A 426 13.49 23.11 24.23
CA ILE A 426 12.65 23.67 25.32
C ILE A 426 11.75 22.58 25.91
N ALA A 427 11.11 21.77 25.06
CA ALA A 427 10.21 20.70 25.49
C ALA A 427 10.95 19.60 26.28
N TYR A 428 12.20 19.30 25.89
CA TYR A 428 13.05 18.37 26.63
C TYR A 428 13.30 18.83 28.07
N LYS A 429 13.56 20.13 28.26
CA LYS A 429 13.81 20.72 29.59
C LYS A 429 12.57 20.84 30.48
N SER A 430 11.37 20.90 29.90
CA SER A 430 10.12 21.18 30.62
C SER A 430 9.37 19.92 31.09
N ALA A 431 10.01 18.75 31.09
CA ALA A 431 9.45 17.45 31.49
C ALA A 431 8.23 16.96 30.65
N PHE A 432 7.88 17.65 29.56
CA PHE A 432 6.77 17.26 28.69
C PHE A 432 7.22 16.33 27.57
N ARG A 433 7.09 15.03 27.80
CA ARG A 433 7.58 13.98 26.90
C ARG A 433 6.94 14.00 25.49
N LEU A 434 5.62 14.12 25.41
CA LEU A 434 4.91 14.02 24.13
C LEU A 434 5.14 15.25 23.22
N PRO A 435 5.04 16.50 23.70
CA PRO A 435 5.41 17.68 22.91
C PRO A 435 6.85 17.66 22.42
N TYR A 436 7.77 17.15 23.23
CA TYR A 436 9.16 16.94 22.82
C TYR A 436 9.27 16.02 21.60
N LEU A 437 8.60 14.87 21.62
CA LEU A 437 8.62 13.92 20.50
C LEU A 437 7.97 14.50 19.24
N HIS A 438 6.90 15.29 19.38
CA HIS A 438 6.29 15.96 18.23
C HIS A 438 7.18 17.05 17.64
N ALA A 439 7.80 17.89 18.47
CA ALA A 439 8.75 18.89 17.99
C ALA A 439 9.95 18.24 17.31
N LEU A 440 10.45 17.12 17.86
CA LEU A 440 11.53 16.34 17.25
C LEU A 440 11.11 15.69 15.93
N PHE A 441 9.87 15.16 15.83
CA PHE A 441 9.32 14.63 14.58
C PHE A 441 9.26 15.71 13.51
N ILE A 442 8.70 16.88 13.84
CA ILE A 442 8.58 18.00 12.92
C ILE A 442 9.96 18.53 12.50
N PHE A 443 10.90 18.64 13.43
CA PHE A 443 12.30 18.95 13.13
C PHE A 443 12.85 18.01 12.06
N TYR A 444 12.68 16.69 12.23
CA TYR A 444 13.18 15.74 11.24
C TYR A 444 12.46 15.82 9.90
N VAL A 445 11.13 16.01 9.88
CA VAL A 445 10.38 16.15 8.62
C VAL A 445 10.90 17.32 7.79
N TYR A 446 11.01 18.51 8.38
CA TYR A 446 11.47 19.69 7.64
C TYR A 446 12.96 19.68 7.34
N PHE A 447 13.77 19.10 8.23
CA PHE A 447 15.19 18.98 7.95
C PHE A 447 15.43 17.99 6.81
N TYR A 448 14.67 16.89 6.81
CA TYR A 448 14.72 15.89 5.74
C TYR A 448 14.21 16.47 4.41
N SER A 449 13.27 17.43 4.42
CA SER A 449 12.77 18.03 3.19
C SER A 449 13.72 19.03 2.54
N LEU A 450 14.74 19.55 3.25
CA LEU A 450 15.63 20.60 2.72
C LEU A 450 16.38 20.21 1.43
N PRO A 451 17.00 19.01 1.31
CA PRO A 451 17.61 18.56 0.05
C PRO A 451 16.64 18.60 -1.14
N PHE A 452 15.35 18.32 -0.92
CA PHE A 452 14.32 18.29 -1.96
C PHE A 452 13.84 19.67 -2.41
N THR A 453 14.19 20.72 -1.67
CA THR A 453 13.86 22.09 -2.08
C THR A 453 14.84 22.67 -3.09
N VAL A 454 15.94 21.96 -3.35
CA VAL A 454 16.97 22.34 -4.32
C VAL A 454 16.85 21.41 -5.52
N TRP A 455 16.73 21.99 -6.72
CA TRP A 455 16.53 21.24 -7.96
C TRP A 455 17.84 20.68 -8.54
N ASP A 456 18.99 21.26 -8.18
CA ASP A 456 20.31 20.85 -8.66
C ASP A 456 21.13 20.13 -7.58
N ARG A 457 21.93 19.13 -7.98
CA ARG A 457 22.94 18.46 -7.13
C ARG A 457 24.17 19.38 -6.88
N GLY A 458 23.95 20.67 -6.63
CA GLY A 458 24.98 21.66 -6.35
C GLY A 458 25.48 21.65 -4.89
N PRO A 459 26.35 22.60 -4.49
CA PRO A 459 26.91 22.65 -3.15
C PRO A 459 25.86 22.72 -2.03
N ARG A 460 24.74 23.41 -2.26
CA ARG A 460 23.63 23.54 -1.29
C ARG A 460 23.00 22.20 -0.94
N TYR A 461 22.74 21.38 -1.96
CA TYR A 461 22.24 20.02 -1.79
C TYR A 461 23.16 19.21 -0.87
N PHE A 462 24.46 19.18 -1.17
CA PHE A 462 25.44 18.45 -0.35
C PHE A 462 25.59 19.00 1.07
N ILE A 463 25.42 20.31 1.27
CA ILE A 463 25.40 20.92 2.60
C ILE A 463 24.19 20.41 3.40
N TYR A 464 22.99 20.37 2.80
CA TYR A 464 21.79 19.87 3.48
C TYR A 464 21.89 18.39 3.80
N VAL A 465 22.33 17.57 2.85
CA VAL A 465 22.56 16.14 3.05
C VAL A 465 23.59 15.89 4.16
N SER A 466 24.76 16.54 4.07
CA SER A 466 25.84 16.34 5.04
C SER A 466 25.46 16.85 6.43
N SER A 467 24.81 18.01 6.53
CA SER A 467 24.35 18.55 7.81
C SER A 467 23.27 17.69 8.44
N PHE A 468 22.32 17.17 7.65
CA PHE A 468 21.31 16.21 8.13
C PHE A 468 22.00 14.97 8.72
N LEU A 469 22.89 14.35 7.96
CA LEU A 469 23.60 13.16 8.40
C LEU A 469 24.36 13.40 9.71
N LEU A 470 25.14 14.48 9.79
CA LEU A 470 25.97 14.80 10.95
C LEU A 470 25.11 15.09 12.19
N ILE A 471 24.10 15.96 12.06
CA ILE A 471 23.26 16.38 13.19
C ILE A 471 22.38 15.23 13.67
N VAL A 472 21.74 14.48 12.76
CA VAL A 472 20.88 13.35 13.12
C VAL A 472 21.70 12.22 13.76
N THR A 473 22.91 11.95 13.26
CA THR A 473 23.83 10.97 13.89
C THR A 473 24.25 11.41 15.28
N ALA A 474 24.59 12.70 15.47
CA ALA A 474 24.93 13.25 16.78
C ALA A 474 23.75 13.17 17.77
N LEU A 475 22.52 13.49 17.31
CA LEU A 475 21.30 13.36 18.10
C LEU A 475 21.01 11.90 18.46
N LEU A 476 21.20 10.95 17.53
CA LEU A 476 21.01 9.53 17.81
C LEU A 476 21.96 9.08 18.93
N TYR A 477 23.24 9.45 18.82
CA TYR A 477 24.24 9.17 19.85
C TYR A 477 23.86 9.79 21.21
N TRP A 478 23.39 11.04 21.20
CA TRP A 478 22.91 11.74 22.38
C TRP A 478 21.71 11.01 23.03
N HIS A 479 20.71 10.60 22.25
CA HIS A 479 19.55 9.87 22.75
C HIS A 479 19.91 8.48 23.30
N VAL A 480 20.86 7.80 22.67
CA VAL A 480 21.41 6.52 23.17
C VAL A 480 22.08 6.73 24.54
N ARG A 481 22.93 7.76 24.69
CA ARG A 481 23.56 8.09 25.98
C ARG A 481 22.54 8.41 27.07
N LEU A 482 21.47 9.12 26.73
CA LEU A 482 20.37 9.44 27.64
C LEU A 482 19.41 8.27 27.91
N LYS A 483 19.57 7.14 27.22
CA LYS A 483 18.64 5.99 27.24
C LYS A 483 17.20 6.39 26.89
N ASP A 484 17.04 7.43 26.07
CA ASP A 484 15.73 7.96 25.69
C ASP A 484 15.09 7.13 24.58
N LYS A 485 14.36 6.06 24.94
CA LYS A 485 13.79 5.09 23.98
C LYS A 485 13.02 5.74 22.83
N GLY A 486 12.14 6.70 23.10
CA GLY A 486 11.33 7.32 22.05
C GLY A 486 12.15 8.26 21.15
N GLY A 487 13.16 8.96 21.70
CA GLY A 487 14.09 9.75 20.90
C GLY A 487 14.93 8.84 20.02
N ILE A 488 15.50 7.76 20.59
CA ILE A 488 16.25 6.75 19.84
C ILE A 488 15.43 6.19 18.68
N VAL A 489 14.20 5.74 18.93
CA VAL A 489 13.34 5.17 17.88
C VAL A 489 13.07 6.21 16.79
N LEU A 490 12.66 7.43 17.16
CA LEU A 490 12.32 8.47 16.20
C LEU A 490 13.53 8.89 15.34
N THR A 491 14.65 9.18 15.99
CA THR A 491 15.89 9.59 15.32
C THR A 491 16.43 8.48 14.44
N ALA A 492 16.42 7.22 14.92
CA ALA A 492 16.86 6.09 14.12
C ALA A 492 15.97 5.90 12.89
N THR A 493 14.64 6.04 13.02
CA THR A 493 13.72 5.96 11.88
C THR A 493 14.09 6.98 10.80
N PHE A 494 14.26 8.26 11.15
CA PHE A 494 14.63 9.28 10.16
C PHE A 494 16.06 9.10 9.62
N TRP A 495 16.98 8.64 10.45
CA TRP A 495 18.34 8.31 10.02
C TRP A 495 18.34 7.20 8.96
N PHE A 496 17.56 6.14 9.17
CA PHE A 496 17.41 5.05 8.18
C PHE A 496 16.65 5.49 6.93
N ILE A 497 15.57 6.27 7.06
CA ILE A 497 14.84 6.84 5.91
C ILE A 497 15.80 7.66 5.05
N PHE A 498 16.60 8.52 5.69
CA PHE A 498 17.57 9.35 5.01
C PHE A 498 18.64 8.55 4.29
N LEU A 499 19.24 7.54 4.95
CA LEU A 499 20.23 6.70 4.29
C LEU A 499 19.64 5.91 3.13
N PHE A 500 18.42 5.40 3.28
CA PHE A 500 17.73 4.72 2.20
C PHE A 500 17.48 5.66 1.02
N TYR A 501 16.98 6.87 1.27
CA TYR A 501 16.75 7.83 0.20
C TYR A 501 18.06 8.29 -0.47
N GLN A 502 19.10 8.58 0.30
CA GLN A 502 20.40 8.97 -0.25
C GLN A 502 21.07 7.81 -1.01
N TYR A 503 20.82 6.57 -0.60
CA TYR A 503 21.18 5.41 -1.40
C TYR A 503 20.43 5.42 -2.74
N VAL A 504 19.10 5.63 -2.71
CA VAL A 504 18.28 5.72 -3.94
C VAL A 504 18.74 6.87 -4.86
N ASP A 505 19.06 8.03 -4.31
CA ASP A 505 19.39 9.21 -5.11
C ASP A 505 20.86 9.20 -5.61
N LEU A 506 21.83 8.84 -4.78
CA LEU A 506 23.26 8.96 -5.13
C LEU A 506 23.89 7.65 -5.63
N LEU A 507 23.40 6.52 -5.14
CA LEU A 507 24.05 5.23 -5.33
C LEU A 507 23.22 4.28 -6.20
N TRP A 508 21.93 4.49 -6.39
CA TRP A 508 21.09 3.57 -7.17
C TRP A 508 21.49 3.52 -8.65
N GLU A 509 21.90 4.66 -9.21
CA GLU A 509 22.45 4.75 -10.56
C GLU A 509 23.80 4.01 -10.69
N ASN A 510 24.60 3.98 -9.62
CA ASN A 510 25.98 3.50 -9.64
C ASN A 510 26.18 2.11 -9.01
N LEU A 511 25.22 1.63 -8.22
CA LEU A 511 25.30 0.43 -7.41
C LEU A 511 24.00 -0.36 -7.57
N PRO A 512 24.03 -1.52 -8.24
CA PRO A 512 22.84 -2.33 -8.47
C PRO A 512 22.07 -2.59 -7.17
N ALA A 513 20.75 -2.38 -7.19
CA ALA A 513 19.86 -2.60 -6.04
C ALA A 513 20.09 -3.97 -5.38
N THR A 514 20.29 -4.99 -6.22
CA THR A 514 20.73 -6.33 -5.86
C THR A 514 21.89 -6.35 -4.87
N PHE A 515 23.00 -5.67 -5.21
CA PHE A 515 24.22 -5.71 -4.41
C PHE A 515 23.97 -5.05 -3.04
N THR A 516 23.25 -3.95 -3.01
CA THR A 516 22.93 -3.24 -1.76
C THR A 516 22.06 -4.08 -0.86
N PHE A 517 20.99 -4.67 -1.39
CA PHE A 517 20.14 -5.56 -0.62
C PHE A 517 20.92 -6.80 -0.15
N ALA A 518 21.81 -7.36 -0.97
CA ALA A 518 22.63 -8.50 -0.57
C ALA A 518 23.60 -8.12 0.57
N LEU A 519 24.27 -6.97 0.45
CA LEU A 519 25.20 -6.45 1.46
C LEU A 519 24.48 -6.13 2.77
N LEU A 520 23.36 -5.41 2.71
CA LEU A 520 22.54 -5.14 3.89
C LEU A 520 22.04 -6.45 4.52
N GLY A 521 21.54 -7.38 3.70
CA GLY A 521 21.14 -8.72 4.13
C GLY A 521 22.25 -9.44 4.89
N ALA A 522 23.46 -9.47 4.34
CA ALA A 522 24.64 -10.06 4.96
C ALA A 522 25.02 -9.35 6.27
N ILE A 523 25.07 -8.02 6.28
CA ILE A 523 25.38 -7.24 7.49
C ILE A 523 24.39 -7.54 8.61
N PHE A 524 23.08 -7.53 8.31
CA PHE A 524 22.04 -7.83 9.31
C PHE A 524 22.11 -9.29 9.76
N LEU A 525 22.36 -10.26 8.89
CA LEU A 525 22.52 -11.66 9.28
C LEU A 525 23.76 -11.88 10.16
N ILE A 526 24.91 -11.29 9.81
CA ILE A 526 26.13 -11.33 10.62
C ILE A 526 25.88 -10.69 11.98
N ALA A 527 25.27 -9.50 12.01
CA ALA A 527 24.90 -8.82 13.25
C ALA A 527 23.95 -9.67 14.09
N ALA A 528 22.97 -10.35 13.47
CA ALA A 528 22.05 -11.22 14.17
C ALA A 528 22.78 -12.40 14.83
N VAL A 529 23.70 -13.05 14.11
CA VAL A 529 24.51 -14.17 14.64
C VAL A 529 25.42 -13.72 15.79
N ILE A 530 26.03 -12.53 15.70
CA ILE A 530 26.89 -11.97 16.77
C ILE A 530 26.08 -11.57 18.00
N LEU A 531 24.89 -11.00 17.81
CA LEU A 531 24.02 -10.51 18.89
C LEU A 531 23.24 -11.64 19.57
N ASP A 532 22.93 -12.69 18.83
CA ASP A 532 22.47 -13.94 19.40
C ASP A 532 23.57 -14.45 20.36
N ARG A 533 23.26 -14.66 21.64
CA ARG A 533 24.20 -15.20 22.65
C ARG A 533 23.81 -16.57 23.22
N GLY A 534 22.85 -17.26 22.60
CA GLY A 534 22.48 -18.62 23.00
C GLY A 534 21.36 -18.70 24.03
N GLU A 535 20.77 -17.57 24.41
CA GLU A 535 19.46 -17.58 25.03
C GLU A 535 18.47 -18.16 24.01
N THR A 536 17.76 -19.23 24.40
CA THR A 536 16.72 -19.82 23.55
C THR A 536 15.65 -18.77 23.31
N ILE A 537 15.69 -18.17 22.12
CA ILE A 537 14.68 -17.24 21.65
C ILE A 537 13.35 -18.01 21.66
N GLU A 538 12.40 -17.63 22.51
CA GLU A 538 11.06 -18.21 22.53
C GLU A 538 10.43 -18.04 21.15
N ALA A 539 10.51 -19.07 20.33
CA ALA A 539 9.98 -19.13 18.99
C ALA A 539 9.11 -20.38 18.90
N VAL A 540 7.97 -20.25 18.24
CA VAL A 540 7.15 -21.41 17.91
C VAL A 540 7.99 -22.30 17.01
N ARG A 541 8.41 -23.45 17.55
CA ARG A 541 9.23 -24.40 16.80
C ARG A 541 8.43 -24.87 15.59
N PRO A 542 8.95 -24.71 14.35
CA PRO A 542 8.30 -25.28 13.19
C PRO A 542 8.14 -26.78 13.43
N LYS A 543 6.89 -27.25 13.44
CA LYS A 543 6.65 -28.68 13.38
C LYS A 543 6.73 -29.08 11.92
N PHE A 544 7.86 -29.64 11.49
CA PHE A 544 7.98 -30.30 10.19
C PHE A 544 7.24 -31.63 10.25
N THR A 545 5.91 -31.54 10.21
CA THR A 545 5.05 -32.70 10.08
C THR A 545 5.05 -33.18 8.64
N VAL A 546 4.56 -34.41 8.40
CA VAL A 546 4.31 -34.91 7.04
C VAL A 546 3.49 -33.90 6.23
N VAL A 547 2.49 -33.24 6.83
CA VAL A 547 1.67 -32.23 6.15
C VAL A 547 2.49 -31.00 5.72
N THR A 548 3.44 -30.56 6.55
CA THR A 548 4.33 -29.43 6.21
C THR A 548 5.26 -29.80 5.06
N ILE A 549 5.78 -31.03 5.05
CA ILE A 549 6.62 -31.53 3.96
C ILE A 549 5.79 -31.68 2.68
N VAL A 550 4.58 -32.23 2.77
CA VAL A 550 3.64 -32.32 1.64
C VAL A 550 3.32 -30.93 1.09
N ALA A 551 3.11 -29.92 1.95
CA ALA A 551 2.90 -28.55 1.52
C ALA A 551 4.12 -27.98 0.75
N MET A 552 5.34 -28.27 1.20
CA MET A 552 6.57 -27.90 0.46
C MET A 552 6.69 -28.63 -0.87
N VAL A 553 6.40 -29.93 -0.93
CA VAL A 553 6.46 -30.69 -2.18
C VAL A 553 5.39 -30.19 -3.15
N LEU A 554 4.21 -29.84 -2.63
CA LEU A 554 3.10 -29.30 -3.40
C LEU A 554 3.48 -27.98 -4.10
N THR A 555 4.33 -27.13 -3.51
CA THR A 555 4.78 -25.90 -4.20
C THR A 555 5.53 -26.24 -5.49
N PHE A 556 6.40 -27.25 -5.47
CA PHE A 556 7.14 -27.67 -6.67
C PHE A 556 6.22 -28.30 -7.72
N GLY A 557 5.27 -29.13 -7.30
CA GLY A 557 4.28 -29.68 -8.22
C GLY A 557 3.45 -28.58 -8.91
N LEU A 558 2.99 -27.59 -8.14
CA LEU A 558 2.21 -26.48 -8.66
C LEU A 558 3.03 -25.50 -9.53
N MET A 559 4.34 -25.37 -9.33
CA MET A 559 5.23 -24.64 -10.26
C MET A 559 5.53 -25.45 -11.53
N ALA A 560 5.69 -26.76 -11.41
CA ALA A 560 6.09 -27.61 -12.53
C ALA A 560 4.97 -27.77 -13.57
N VAL A 561 3.70 -27.76 -13.17
CA VAL A 561 2.57 -27.88 -14.10
C VAL A 561 2.57 -26.79 -15.18
N PRO A 562 2.52 -25.48 -14.85
CA PRO A 562 2.50 -24.43 -15.89
C PRO A 562 3.75 -24.46 -16.77
N VAL A 563 4.92 -24.70 -16.18
CA VAL A 563 6.18 -24.85 -16.94
C VAL A 563 6.07 -26.01 -17.94
N ALA A 564 5.64 -27.19 -17.49
CA ALA A 564 5.56 -28.37 -18.34
C ALA A 564 4.50 -28.22 -19.45
N THR A 565 3.36 -27.58 -19.15
CA THR A 565 2.33 -27.33 -20.17
C THR A 565 2.81 -26.32 -21.21
N SER A 566 3.48 -25.24 -20.79
CA SER A 566 3.97 -24.22 -21.71
C SER A 566 5.15 -24.73 -22.54
N GLU A 567 6.11 -25.47 -21.95
CA GLU A 567 7.20 -26.08 -22.72
C GLU A 567 6.70 -27.16 -23.69
N ALA A 568 5.67 -27.91 -23.32
CA ALA A 568 5.06 -28.87 -24.26
C ALA A 568 4.42 -28.15 -25.46
N ALA A 569 3.73 -27.03 -25.22
CA ALA A 569 3.12 -26.23 -26.29
C ALA A 569 4.16 -25.55 -27.20
N LEU A 570 5.25 -25.04 -26.62
CA LEU A 570 6.33 -24.37 -27.36
C LEU A 570 7.22 -25.34 -28.13
N ARG A 571 7.37 -26.60 -27.67
CA ARG A 571 8.19 -27.61 -28.34
C ARG A 571 7.71 -27.92 -29.76
N ASP A 572 6.39 -27.90 -29.95
CA ASP A 572 5.75 -28.12 -31.24
C ASP A 572 5.37 -26.78 -31.92
N GLY A 573 5.91 -25.67 -31.42
CA GLY A 573 5.64 -24.32 -31.88
C GLY A 573 6.40 -23.92 -33.15
N GLN A 574 5.96 -22.82 -33.76
CA GLN A 574 6.53 -22.24 -34.98
C GLN A 574 7.18 -20.89 -34.67
N SER A 575 8.41 -20.66 -35.14
CA SER A 575 9.04 -19.34 -35.10
C SER A 575 8.54 -18.49 -36.28
N ILE A 576 8.12 -17.27 -35.98
CA ILE A 576 7.61 -16.28 -36.93
C ILE A 576 8.24 -14.92 -36.65
N VAL A 577 8.35 -14.07 -37.68
CA VAL A 577 8.85 -12.69 -37.53
C VAL A 577 7.68 -11.73 -37.71
N VAL A 578 7.40 -10.89 -36.72
CA VAL A 578 6.25 -9.99 -36.73
C VAL A 578 6.71 -8.54 -36.75
N ALA A 579 6.18 -7.75 -37.69
CA ALA A 579 6.44 -6.32 -37.78
C ALA A 579 5.70 -5.53 -36.68
N ILE A 580 6.30 -4.46 -36.19
CA ILE A 580 5.70 -3.57 -35.19
C ILE A 580 5.20 -2.27 -35.82
N ASP A 581 4.05 -1.74 -35.36
CA ASP A 581 3.30 -0.67 -36.05
C ASP A 581 3.81 0.75 -35.73
N ASN A 582 5.14 0.92 -35.64
CA ASN A 582 5.86 2.11 -35.19
C ASN A 582 5.95 2.25 -33.65
N PRO A 583 7.16 2.30 -33.05
CA PRO A 583 7.34 2.56 -31.63
C PRO A 583 7.06 4.04 -31.34
N TYR A 584 5.80 4.43 -31.15
CA TYR A 584 5.49 5.76 -30.63
C TYR A 584 6.10 5.90 -29.24
N ASP A 585 7.21 6.64 -29.18
CA ASP A 585 8.10 6.81 -28.04
C ASP A 585 8.47 5.46 -27.42
N SER A 586 9.60 4.90 -27.84
CA SER A 586 10.45 4.01 -27.03
C SER A 586 10.74 4.71 -25.71
N TYR A 587 9.75 4.78 -24.82
CA TYR A 587 9.93 5.28 -23.49
C TYR A 587 10.77 4.21 -22.83
N TYR A 588 12.09 4.43 -22.85
CA TYR A 588 13.02 3.79 -21.94
C TYR A 588 12.52 4.12 -20.54
N GLY A 589 11.61 3.30 -20.04
CA GLY A 589 11.27 3.30 -18.63
C GLY A 589 12.56 3.06 -17.86
N TYR A 590 12.63 3.58 -16.63
CA TYR A 590 13.62 3.14 -15.66
C TYR A 590 13.78 1.62 -15.75
N ASN A 591 14.93 1.12 -16.25
CA ASN A 591 15.30 -0.29 -16.53
C ASN A 591 15.41 -0.76 -18.00
N ASN A 592 15.48 0.10 -19.02
CA ASN A 592 15.69 -0.32 -20.43
C ASN A 592 14.60 -1.25 -20.99
N VAL A 593 13.34 -0.99 -20.63
CA VAL A 593 12.19 -1.74 -21.17
C VAL A 593 11.60 -0.93 -22.33
N VAL A 594 11.47 -1.56 -23.49
CA VAL A 594 10.78 -1.06 -24.67
C VAL A 594 9.37 -1.64 -24.70
N TYR A 595 8.38 -0.77 -24.89
CA TYR A 595 7.00 -1.19 -25.10
C TYR A 595 6.76 -1.39 -26.60
N LEU A 596 6.31 -2.58 -26.96
CA LEU A 596 6.07 -3.00 -28.34
C LEU A 596 4.58 -2.85 -28.63
N SER A 597 4.24 -2.12 -29.69
CA SER A 597 2.86 -1.93 -30.15
C SER A 597 2.67 -2.73 -31.42
N TYR A 598 1.64 -3.57 -31.45
CA TYR A 598 1.32 -4.39 -32.62
C TYR A 598 0.02 -3.92 -33.26
N PRO A 599 -0.09 -4.00 -34.60
CA PRO A 599 -1.29 -3.53 -35.31
C PRO A 599 -2.55 -4.32 -34.91
N PHE A 600 -2.36 -5.56 -34.46
CA PHE A 600 -3.42 -6.47 -34.04
C PHE A 600 -3.85 -6.34 -32.57
N GLU A 601 -3.25 -5.44 -31.77
CA GLU A 601 -3.71 -5.19 -30.41
C GLU A 601 -5.07 -4.48 -30.39
N ARG A 602 -5.40 -3.74 -31.46
CA ARG A 602 -6.69 -3.07 -31.61
C ARG A 602 -7.70 -4.03 -32.22
N ILE A 603 -8.75 -4.35 -31.45
CA ILE A 603 -9.86 -5.18 -31.88
C ILE A 603 -11.08 -4.30 -32.07
N ASP A 604 -11.77 -4.43 -33.21
CA ASP A 604 -13.02 -3.72 -33.44
C ASP A 604 -14.07 -4.07 -32.37
N GLU A 605 -14.58 -3.04 -31.68
CA GLU A 605 -15.61 -3.17 -30.63
C GLU A 605 -16.91 -3.85 -31.13
N THR A 606 -17.12 -3.88 -32.45
CA THR A 606 -18.30 -4.46 -33.11
C THR A 606 -18.23 -5.98 -33.25
N SER A 607 -17.09 -6.62 -32.96
CA SER A 607 -16.82 -8.05 -33.20
C SER A 607 -17.48 -9.03 -32.21
N GLY A 608 -18.36 -8.57 -31.31
CA GLY A 608 -19.01 -9.42 -30.30
C GLY A 608 -18.07 -9.83 -29.16
N ALA A 609 -16.97 -9.08 -29.00
CA ALA A 609 -15.92 -9.30 -28.01
C ALA A 609 -16.49 -9.31 -26.58
N THR A 610 -16.03 -10.27 -25.77
CA THR A 610 -16.40 -10.36 -24.35
C THR A 610 -15.12 -10.34 -23.54
N SER A 611 -14.85 -9.16 -22.97
CA SER A 611 -13.76 -8.89 -22.01
C SER A 611 -13.43 -10.11 -21.15
N GLY A 612 -12.17 -10.53 -21.23
CA GLY A 612 -11.55 -11.62 -20.49
C GLY A 612 -11.62 -12.99 -21.16
N LYS A 613 -12.16 -13.08 -22.38
CA LYS A 613 -12.10 -14.29 -23.19
C LYS A 613 -10.83 -14.32 -24.05
N PRO A 614 -10.34 -15.54 -24.38
CA PRO A 614 -9.26 -15.67 -25.34
C PRO A 614 -9.70 -15.14 -26.70
N VAL A 615 -8.79 -14.41 -27.34
CA VAL A 615 -8.89 -13.96 -28.72
C VAL A 615 -7.71 -14.54 -29.48
N TYR A 616 -7.95 -14.96 -30.72
CA TYR A 616 -6.94 -15.46 -31.62
C TYR A 616 -6.82 -14.53 -32.81
N VAL A 617 -5.60 -14.13 -33.12
CA VAL A 617 -5.29 -13.32 -34.30
C VAL A 617 -4.51 -14.16 -35.30
N GLY A 618 -5.02 -14.24 -36.52
CA GLY A 618 -4.34 -14.90 -37.64
C GLY A 618 -3.25 -14.02 -38.24
N LEU A 619 -2.07 -14.61 -38.40
CA LEU A 619 -0.92 -14.02 -39.08
C LEU A 619 -0.60 -14.84 -40.33
N VAL A 620 -0.34 -14.14 -41.43
CA VAL A 620 -0.06 -14.74 -42.74
C VAL A 620 1.32 -14.28 -43.22
N ASP A 621 2.01 -15.18 -43.92
CA ASP A 621 3.30 -14.91 -44.56
C ASP A 621 3.19 -13.80 -45.63
N GLU A 622 4.10 -12.84 -45.57
CA GLU A 622 4.36 -11.85 -46.63
C GLU A 622 5.58 -12.26 -47.47
N GLU A 623 5.72 -11.69 -48.68
CA GLU A 623 6.78 -12.05 -49.64
C GLU A 623 8.21 -11.82 -49.12
N ASP A 624 8.39 -11.00 -48.07
CA ASP A 624 9.66 -10.70 -47.42
C ASP A 624 10.01 -11.66 -46.24
N GLY A 625 9.13 -12.62 -45.94
CA GLY A 625 9.29 -13.56 -44.82
C GLY A 625 8.79 -13.03 -43.47
N ARG A 626 8.22 -11.81 -43.43
CA ARG A 626 7.53 -11.26 -42.25
C ARG A 626 6.09 -11.74 -42.22
N HIS A 627 5.54 -11.84 -41.03
CA HIS A 627 4.16 -12.20 -40.77
C HIS A 627 3.38 -10.93 -40.44
N VAL A 628 2.33 -10.68 -41.19
CA VAL A 628 1.46 -9.51 -41.02
C VAL A 628 0.05 -9.95 -40.62
N PHE A 629 -0.61 -9.08 -39.87
CA PHE A 629 -1.99 -9.27 -39.49
C PHE A 629 -2.93 -9.17 -40.72
N ASP A 630 -3.60 -10.27 -41.06
CA ASP A 630 -4.53 -10.36 -42.20
C ASP A 630 -5.97 -9.94 -41.84
N GLY A 631 -6.18 -9.35 -40.65
CA GLY A 631 -7.51 -8.97 -40.18
C GLY A 631 -8.37 -10.14 -39.66
N ASP A 632 -7.86 -11.38 -39.67
CA ASP A 632 -8.55 -12.57 -39.13
C ASP A 632 -8.52 -12.57 -37.60
N ILE A 633 -9.62 -12.15 -36.96
CA ILE A 633 -9.82 -12.19 -35.51
C ILE A 633 -10.85 -13.27 -35.18
N ARG A 634 -10.48 -14.20 -34.30
CA ARG A 634 -11.32 -15.35 -33.92
C ARG A 634 -11.42 -15.51 -32.41
N TYR A 635 -12.50 -16.17 -31.99
CA TYR A 635 -12.76 -16.50 -30.57
C TYR A 635 -12.72 -18.00 -30.29
N SER A 636 -12.49 -18.83 -31.32
CA SER A 636 -12.24 -20.26 -31.25
C SER A 636 -11.39 -20.70 -32.44
N LEU A 637 -10.65 -21.80 -32.27
CA LEU A 637 -9.83 -22.43 -33.32
C LEU A 637 -10.55 -23.58 -34.05
N ASP A 638 -11.84 -23.80 -33.79
CA ASP A 638 -12.60 -24.95 -34.35
C ASP A 638 -12.59 -25.00 -35.89
N ASP A 639 -12.51 -23.85 -36.57
CA ASP A 639 -12.44 -23.71 -38.04
C ASP A 639 -11.12 -23.07 -38.52
N ALA A 640 -10.05 -23.16 -37.73
CA ALA A 640 -8.76 -22.52 -38.02
C ALA A 640 -8.20 -22.95 -39.39
N ASN A 641 -7.69 -21.98 -40.16
CA ASN A 641 -6.97 -22.30 -41.40
C ASN A 641 -5.63 -22.95 -41.03
N PRO A 642 -5.33 -24.19 -41.50
CA PRO A 642 -4.06 -24.85 -41.19
C PRO A 642 -2.82 -24.10 -41.70
N ASP A 643 -2.98 -23.21 -42.69
CA ASP A 643 -1.89 -22.40 -43.26
C ASP A 643 -1.70 -21.04 -42.55
N THR A 644 -2.46 -20.74 -41.49
CA THR A 644 -2.40 -19.47 -40.75
C THR A 644 -1.90 -19.70 -39.33
N VAL A 645 -0.94 -18.88 -38.88
CA VAL A 645 -0.44 -18.93 -37.51
C VAL A 645 -1.35 -18.08 -36.62
N TYR A 646 -1.88 -18.67 -35.54
CA TYR A 646 -2.79 -17.96 -34.64
C TYR A 646 -2.12 -17.57 -33.33
N LEU A 647 -2.05 -16.27 -33.06
CA LEU A 647 -1.61 -15.71 -31.77
C LEU A 647 -2.78 -15.60 -30.80
N ARG A 648 -2.61 -16.09 -29.57
CA ARG A 648 -3.60 -16.01 -28.50
C ARG A 648 -3.34 -14.82 -27.59
N GLY A 649 -4.33 -13.94 -27.51
CA GLY A 649 -4.44 -12.85 -26.54
C GLY A 649 -5.63 -13.03 -25.59
N ILE A 650 -5.77 -12.10 -24.64
CA ILE A 650 -7.01 -11.89 -23.89
C ILE A 650 -7.60 -10.54 -24.27
N ASP A 651 -8.88 -10.54 -24.63
CA ASP A 651 -9.65 -9.30 -24.80
C ASP A 651 -9.68 -8.54 -23.46
N SER A 652 -9.03 -7.37 -23.41
CA SER A 652 -8.97 -6.52 -22.22
C SER A 652 -10.23 -5.68 -22.03
N GLY A 653 -11.15 -5.71 -23.00
CA GLY A 653 -12.25 -4.76 -23.14
C GLY A 653 -11.80 -3.45 -23.78
N TYR A 654 -12.75 -2.59 -24.15
CA TYR A 654 -12.47 -1.25 -24.74
C TYR A 654 -11.70 -1.28 -26.07
N GLY A 655 -11.84 -2.36 -26.84
CA GLY A 655 -11.24 -2.48 -28.18
C GLY A 655 -9.77 -2.86 -28.20
N TYR A 656 -9.23 -3.44 -27.12
CA TYR A 656 -7.84 -3.90 -27.05
C TYR A 656 -7.72 -5.36 -26.59
N ALA A 657 -6.74 -6.09 -27.12
CA ALA A 657 -6.30 -7.37 -26.57
C ALA A 657 -4.85 -7.32 -26.07
N ASP A 658 -4.63 -8.00 -24.95
CA ASP A 658 -3.31 -8.22 -24.36
C ASP A 658 -2.78 -9.58 -24.83
N PHE A 659 -1.70 -9.55 -25.62
CA PHE A 659 -1.01 -10.76 -26.10
C PHE A 659 0.16 -11.15 -25.20
N GLY A 660 0.47 -10.38 -24.15
CA GLY A 660 1.58 -10.64 -23.23
C GLY A 660 2.98 -10.41 -23.82
N ILE A 661 3.07 -9.92 -25.06
CA ILE A 661 4.32 -9.67 -25.81
C ILE A 661 4.58 -8.16 -26.04
N SER A 662 3.85 -7.29 -25.35
CA SER A 662 3.87 -5.83 -25.52
C SER A 662 5.00 -5.11 -24.76
N SER A 663 5.90 -5.87 -24.12
CA SER A 663 7.09 -5.30 -23.47
C SER A 663 8.29 -6.21 -23.63
N TYR A 664 9.44 -5.64 -23.97
CA TYR A 664 10.71 -6.34 -24.11
C TYR A 664 11.84 -5.51 -23.50
N ARG A 665 12.82 -6.15 -22.86
CA ARG A 665 13.93 -5.44 -22.23
C ARG A 665 15.17 -5.47 -23.12
N VAL A 666 15.70 -4.32 -23.47
CA VAL A 666 16.85 -4.15 -24.38
C VAL A 666 18.14 -3.93 -23.57
N GLU A 667 19.27 -4.46 -24.07
CA GLU A 667 20.57 -4.38 -23.37
C GLU A 667 21.21 -2.99 -23.44
N THR A 668 20.98 -2.25 -24.52
CA THR A 668 21.66 -0.99 -24.85
C THR A 668 20.65 0.15 -24.96
N GLU A 669 21.04 1.36 -24.51
CA GLU A 669 20.28 2.61 -24.70
C GLU A 669 20.33 3.12 -26.15
N ASP A 670 21.09 2.45 -27.02
CA ASP A 670 21.17 2.83 -28.42
C ASP A 670 19.78 2.70 -29.04
N GLU A 671 19.29 3.80 -29.63
CA GLU A 671 18.07 3.91 -30.42
C GLU A 671 18.18 3.05 -31.70
N ALA A 672 18.39 1.74 -31.56
CA ALA A 672 18.19 0.82 -32.66
C ALA A 672 16.70 0.87 -33.00
N GLU A 673 16.39 1.27 -34.22
CA GLU A 673 15.04 1.26 -34.77
C GLU A 673 14.63 -0.23 -34.87
N ILE A 674 13.85 -0.69 -33.89
CA ILE A 674 13.34 -2.05 -33.86
C ILE A 674 12.22 -2.11 -34.90
N ASP A 675 12.42 -2.87 -35.97
CA ASP A 675 11.44 -2.99 -37.05
C ASP A 675 10.52 -4.21 -36.87
N ALA A 676 11.06 -5.30 -36.32
CA ALA A 676 10.34 -6.55 -36.14
C ALA A 676 10.86 -7.36 -34.95
N VAL A 677 10.06 -8.33 -34.53
CA VAL A 677 10.34 -9.21 -33.38
C VAL A 677 10.18 -10.67 -33.82
N GLU A 678 11.13 -11.52 -33.44
CA GLU A 678 11.02 -12.96 -33.62
C GLU A 678 10.21 -13.56 -32.47
N LEU A 679 9.10 -14.22 -32.81
CA LEU A 679 8.18 -14.84 -31.87
C LEU A 679 8.17 -16.36 -32.07
N LEU A 680 8.31 -17.12 -30.98
CA LEU A 680 7.96 -18.54 -30.97
C LEU A 680 6.51 -18.70 -30.52
N VAL A 681 5.65 -19.13 -31.44
CA VAL A 681 4.22 -19.35 -31.19
C VAL A 681 3.98 -20.82 -30.89
N GLY A 682 3.52 -21.11 -29.67
CA GLY A 682 3.18 -22.46 -29.25
C GLY A 682 1.92 -22.99 -29.92
N SER A 683 1.70 -24.31 -29.83
CA SER A 683 0.50 -24.97 -30.37
C SER A 683 -0.83 -24.47 -29.78
N ASP A 684 -0.78 -23.77 -28.64
CA ASP A 684 -1.94 -23.16 -27.98
C ASP A 684 -2.09 -21.66 -28.27
N GLY A 685 -1.29 -21.14 -29.21
CA GLY A 685 -1.26 -19.76 -29.67
C GLY A 685 -0.49 -18.78 -28.77
N ILE A 686 0.01 -19.20 -27.60
CA ILE A 686 0.82 -18.31 -26.77
C ILE A 686 2.16 -18.05 -27.47
N ALA A 687 2.53 -16.78 -27.57
CA ALA A 687 3.81 -16.37 -28.11
C ALA A 687 4.78 -15.92 -27.02
N ILE A 688 6.05 -16.24 -27.26
CA ILE A 688 7.17 -15.69 -26.52
C ILE A 688 8.12 -14.99 -27.48
N ILE A 689 8.81 -13.96 -27.00
CA ILE A 689 9.82 -13.25 -27.78
C ILE A 689 11.13 -14.04 -27.70
N GLU A 690 11.69 -14.42 -28.85
CA GLU A 690 13.00 -15.09 -28.95
C GLU A 690 14.13 -14.11 -29.31
N GLY A 691 13.83 -13.05 -30.04
CA GLY A 691 14.82 -12.07 -30.48
C GLY A 691 14.21 -10.80 -31.09
N LEU A 692 15.05 -9.80 -31.28
CA LEU A 692 14.72 -8.58 -32.03
C LEU A 692 15.36 -8.64 -33.41
N VAL A 693 14.66 -8.10 -34.41
CA VAL A 693 15.19 -7.89 -35.76
C VAL A 693 15.42 -6.39 -35.93
N GLU A 694 16.69 -6.00 -36.03
CA GLU A 694 17.10 -4.61 -36.25
C GLU A 694 16.81 -4.19 -37.71
N ALA A 695 16.45 -2.92 -37.91
CA ALA A 695 16.37 -2.31 -39.25
C ALA A 695 17.75 -2.37 -39.94
N GLU A 696 17.79 -2.80 -41.21
CA GLU A 696 19.02 -2.80 -42.04
C GLU A 696 19.43 -1.40 -42.53
#